data_AF-A0AAN7DXE6-F1
#
_entry.id   AF-A0AAN7DXE6-F1
#
_cell.length_a   1.000
_cell.length_b   1.000
_cell.length_c   1.000
_cell.angle_alpha   90.00
_cell.angle_beta   90.00
_cell.angle_gamma   90.00
#
_symmetry.space_group_name_H-M   'P 1'
#
loop_
_entity.id
_entity.type
_entity.pdbx_description
1 polymer ?
#
loop_
_entity_poly.entity_id
_entity_poly.type
_entity_poly.pdbx_seq_one_letter_code
_entity_poly.pdbx_strand_id
1 'polypeptide(L)'
;MGWRWWRKNISGLLQHTRRCKSYCAWFVLLTNLYLVVEATISQLLYISFLCGWSMGCPRNAGAAGTYFNADLLSLRVGNDNVTTETETPLLDFPTTILWSHVFVENNAKVLVPLLWTRVQVRGQISLYRGGTIVFGLSKYPVSEFELVAEELLMSDSIIKVFGAFRVAVKMLLMWNSKIQIDGGGNTIVTASVLEVRNLVVLREYSVISSNANLGVYGQGLLKLTGHGDAIKAQRLSLSLFYNITVGLGSLLQAPLDDSAGRSMVTKSLCESQTCPVDLITPPDDCHVNYTLSFSLQICRVEDLLVNGLIRGSIIHIHRARTVIIDTGGVMTASELGCSGGIGKGNYSNGAGSGAGHGGRGGFGYFNGRVSAGGNKYGDADLPCELGSGTEGPDQLYGHVVGGGMIVMGSIQWPLVRLDIYGSLRADGESFRRMAGNGNGSLIGGLGGGSGGTVLLFLQELRLSEDSSLSVVGGNGGLLGGGGGGGGRVHFHWCKIDVGDEYTPVASINGSINSRGGAGDNGGLYGEEGTITGKKCPQGLYGTFCEECPIGTYKDVEGSDEHLCTPCSLDLLPNRANFIYVRGGVRQPSCPYKCISDKYRMPNCYTPLEELMYTFGGPCPFALLLSCILVLLALFLNVLRIKVVGSSSYHRENSIEHHCHHPFPYLLSLSEVRGTRAEETQSHVHRMYFMGPNTFREPWHLPYSPPNAIIEVVYEDAFNRFIDEINSVSAYDWWEGSVHSILSVLAYPCAWSWKQWRRRKKIHRLQEYVKSEYDHSCLRSCRSRALYKGMKVGATPDLMVAYIDFFLGGDEKRLDMVSIIQKRFPMCIIFGGAGSYMSPYNLHSDTLLTNLLGQHVPATVWTRLVAGLNAQLRTVRHCSIRSALMPVIDWINSHANPQLEFHGVKIELGWFQATASGYYQLGILVAFGDYYFQDMLQPDLLDSSDDSTRKKVGSPRESLKQKTWAHTSQAFSLKRITRGINGGLINDVTLRSLDFKRDFLFPLSLLLHNTRPVGRQDSLQLLITVMLLSDLSVTLLMLLQFYWISLGAFLAVLLILPLSLLCPFPAGLNALFSKEPRRVSLARIYALWNATSLSNIAVAFLCGIFRYGFSSLQPPDKSSASTTRREDDKWWLLPTILLLFKSIQARFVNWHIANLEIEDFSLFCPDPDAFWAHEPS
;
A
#
# COMPACT_ATOMS: atom_id res chain seq x y z
N MET A 1 49.82 -84.45 10.61
CA MET A 1 50.28 -84.91 9.27
C MET A 1 51.05 -83.85 8.44
N GLY A 2 51.23 -82.60 8.89
CA GLY A 2 51.94 -81.54 8.13
C GLY A 2 53.48 -81.54 8.19
N TRP A 3 54.10 -82.38 9.02
CA TRP A 3 55.57 -82.39 9.21
C TRP A 3 56.35 -82.95 7.99
N ARG A 4 55.70 -83.67 7.07
CA ARG A 4 56.33 -84.14 5.81
C ARG A 4 56.28 -83.12 4.68
N TRP A 5 55.42 -82.10 4.76
CA TRP A 5 55.38 -81.01 3.77
C TRP A 5 56.48 -79.98 4.02
N TRP A 6 56.80 -79.74 5.30
CA TRP A 6 57.82 -78.78 5.74
C TRP A 6 59.25 -79.10 5.27
N ARG A 7 59.63 -80.40 5.19
CA ARG A 7 60.96 -80.80 4.72
C ARG A 7 61.17 -80.68 3.20
N LYS A 8 60.11 -80.79 2.39
CA LYS A 8 60.23 -80.83 0.92
C LYS A 8 60.24 -79.44 0.26
N ASN A 9 59.72 -78.41 0.93
CA ASN A 9 59.75 -77.04 0.40
C ASN A 9 61.03 -76.27 0.74
N ILE A 10 61.79 -76.69 1.77
CA ILE A 10 63.09 -76.08 2.10
C ILE A 10 64.15 -76.40 1.03
N SER A 11 64.06 -77.55 0.35
CA SER A 11 64.94 -77.88 -0.78
C SER A 11 64.67 -77.06 -2.04
N GLY A 12 63.45 -76.52 -2.21
CA GLY A 12 63.10 -75.62 -3.33
C GLY A 12 63.49 -74.16 -3.09
N LEU A 13 63.69 -73.75 -1.83
CA LEU A 13 64.14 -72.41 -1.46
C LEU A 13 65.63 -72.16 -1.75
N LEU A 14 66.41 -73.21 -1.96
CA LEU A 14 67.88 -73.18 -2.04
C LEU A 14 68.46 -73.05 -3.46
N GLN A 15 67.64 -73.01 -4.51
CA GLN A 15 68.14 -73.10 -5.88
C GLN A 15 68.07 -71.82 -6.74
N HIS A 16 67.51 -70.70 -6.25
CA HIS A 16 67.33 -69.50 -7.09
C HIS A 16 67.66 -68.15 -6.47
N THR A 17 68.63 -68.07 -5.54
CA THR A 17 69.24 -66.78 -5.15
C THR A 17 70.76 -66.88 -5.18
N ARG A 18 71.34 -66.70 -6.38
CA ARG A 18 72.79 -66.64 -6.58
C ARG A 18 73.37 -65.36 -5.97
N ARG A 19 74.39 -65.57 -5.13
CA ARG A 19 75.52 -64.69 -4.75
C ARG A 19 75.17 -63.29 -4.21
N CYS A 20 74.89 -63.25 -2.90
CA CYS A 20 75.36 -62.26 -1.90
C CYS A 20 74.59 -62.41 -0.56
N LYS A 21 73.53 -63.22 -0.49
CA LYS A 21 72.67 -63.39 0.70
C LYS A 21 73.09 -64.49 1.70
N SER A 22 74.09 -65.33 1.39
CA SER A 22 74.35 -66.55 2.18
C SER A 22 75.15 -66.37 3.47
N TYR A 23 75.88 -65.27 3.66
CA TYR A 23 76.72 -65.11 4.87
C TYR A 23 76.03 -64.42 6.05
N CYS A 24 74.91 -63.71 5.85
CA CYS A 24 74.12 -63.13 6.96
C CYS A 24 73.02 -64.07 7.50
N ALA A 25 72.51 -65.01 6.70
CA ALA A 25 71.37 -65.85 7.10
C ALA A 25 71.72 -66.91 8.16
N TRP A 26 72.97 -67.39 8.20
CA TRP A 26 73.40 -68.41 9.17
C TRP A 26 73.54 -67.86 10.59
N PHE A 27 73.93 -66.59 10.74
CA PHE A 27 74.08 -65.96 12.06
C PHE A 27 72.73 -65.57 12.69
N VAL A 28 71.69 -65.37 11.86
CA VAL A 28 70.32 -65.00 12.28
C VAL A 28 69.49 -66.24 12.64
N LEU A 29 69.75 -67.40 12.03
CA LEU A 29 69.04 -68.66 12.35
C LEU A 29 69.51 -69.28 13.67
N LEU A 30 70.80 -69.12 14.03
CA LEU A 30 71.34 -69.61 15.32
C LEU A 30 70.99 -68.69 16.50
N THR A 31 70.77 -67.41 16.25
CA THR A 31 70.28 -66.46 17.29
C THR A 31 68.76 -66.53 17.47
N ASN A 32 67.98 -66.86 16.44
CA ASN A 32 66.52 -67.04 16.58
C ASN A 32 66.08 -68.41 17.15
N LEU A 33 66.96 -69.42 17.19
CA LEU A 33 66.65 -70.68 17.89
C LEU A 33 66.58 -70.52 19.42
N TYR A 34 67.11 -69.42 19.97
CA TYR A 34 67.06 -69.06 21.39
C TYR A 34 65.84 -68.24 21.80
N LEU A 35 65.00 -67.80 20.85
CA LEU A 35 63.82 -66.97 21.12
C LEU A 35 62.52 -67.78 21.36
N VAL A 36 62.59 -69.11 21.34
CA VAL A 36 61.45 -70.03 21.56
C VAL A 36 61.56 -70.81 22.89
N VAL A 37 62.64 -70.64 23.66
CA VAL A 37 62.83 -71.32 24.95
C VAL A 37 63.31 -70.33 26.00
N GLU A 38 62.39 -69.47 26.47
CA GLU A 38 62.29 -68.99 27.87
C GLU A 38 61.19 -67.92 27.96
N ALA A 39 59.93 -68.36 27.89
CA ALA A 39 58.77 -67.57 28.32
C ALA A 39 58.34 -67.91 29.76
N THR A 40 59.27 -68.44 30.57
CA THR A 40 59.02 -68.82 31.97
C THR A 40 60.25 -68.59 32.84
N ILE A 41 60.85 -67.40 32.84
CA ILE A 41 61.58 -66.89 34.00
C ILE A 41 61.36 -65.37 34.06
N SER A 42 60.66 -64.95 35.09
CA SER A 42 60.51 -63.58 35.55
C SER A 42 61.84 -63.11 36.18
N GLN A 43 62.67 -62.38 35.43
CA GLN A 43 63.71 -61.48 35.97
C GLN A 43 64.36 -60.61 34.86
N LEU A 44 64.70 -59.37 35.22
CA LEU A 44 65.27 -58.30 34.40
C LEU A 44 66.36 -58.77 33.40
N LEU A 45 66.08 -58.71 32.09
CA LEU A 45 67.08 -58.89 31.03
C LEU A 45 66.85 -57.85 29.91
N TYR A 46 67.83 -56.96 29.71
CA TYR A 46 67.87 -56.03 28.57
C TYR A 46 68.51 -56.74 27.38
N ILE A 47 67.73 -57.00 26.32
CA ILE A 47 68.24 -57.60 25.08
C ILE A 47 68.32 -56.51 24.00
N SER A 48 69.55 -56.16 23.61
CA SER A 48 69.84 -55.23 22.51
C SER A 48 70.61 -55.95 21.40
N PHE A 49 70.04 -56.04 20.19
CA PHE A 49 70.75 -56.47 18.99
C PHE A 49 71.06 -55.25 18.12
N LEU A 50 72.35 -54.85 18.06
CA LEU A 50 72.81 -53.80 17.14
C LEU A 50 72.93 -54.34 15.71
N CYS A 51 72.55 -53.51 14.73
CA CYS A 51 72.66 -53.77 13.30
C CYS A 51 74.08 -54.19 12.87
N GLY A 52 74.17 -55.17 11.98
CA GLY A 52 75.40 -55.53 11.29
C GLY A 52 75.54 -54.75 9.97
N TRP A 53 76.59 -53.95 9.83
CA TRP A 53 77.03 -53.46 8.51
C TRP A 53 77.44 -54.67 7.65
N SER A 54 76.79 -54.82 6.50
CA SER A 54 77.16 -55.88 5.55
C SER A 54 78.48 -55.50 4.87
N MET A 55 79.58 -56.15 5.26
CA MET A 55 80.89 -55.93 4.63
C MET A 55 80.90 -56.26 3.12
N GLY A 56 79.95 -57.08 2.64
CA GLY A 56 79.85 -57.48 1.23
C GLY A 56 78.95 -56.59 0.35
N CYS A 57 78.06 -55.80 0.95
CA CYS A 57 77.16 -54.88 0.22
C CYS A 57 77.05 -53.55 0.98
N PRO A 58 77.95 -52.57 0.73
CA PRO A 58 77.92 -51.29 1.44
C PRO A 58 76.65 -50.46 1.20
N ARG A 59 75.87 -50.79 0.17
CA ARG A 59 74.55 -50.18 -0.11
C ARG A 59 73.37 -50.83 0.63
N ASN A 60 73.57 -51.94 1.34
CA ASN A 60 72.52 -52.70 2.01
C ASN A 60 72.98 -53.13 3.42
N ALA A 61 72.55 -52.41 4.46
CA ALA A 61 72.68 -52.93 5.83
C ALA A 61 71.83 -54.20 5.97
N GLY A 62 72.26 -55.19 6.76
CA GLY A 62 71.54 -56.45 6.93
C GLY A 62 70.14 -56.31 7.54
N ALA A 63 69.68 -57.32 8.29
CA ALA A 63 68.43 -57.20 9.03
C ALA A 63 68.52 -56.06 10.05
N ALA A 64 67.40 -55.35 10.28
CA ALA A 64 67.33 -54.22 11.20
C ALA A 64 67.50 -54.70 12.65
N GLY A 65 68.12 -53.85 13.48
CA GLY A 65 68.38 -54.13 14.88
C GLY A 65 67.11 -54.03 15.72
N THR A 66 66.99 -54.88 16.73
CA THR A 66 65.86 -54.91 17.66
C THR A 66 66.32 -54.58 19.08
N TYR A 67 65.59 -53.68 19.74
CA TYR A 67 65.81 -53.26 21.12
C TYR A 67 64.52 -53.37 21.89
N PHE A 68 64.48 -54.24 22.91
CA PHE A 68 63.32 -54.40 23.78
C PHE A 68 63.61 -53.83 25.17
N ASN A 69 62.81 -52.86 25.60
CA ASN A 69 62.86 -52.31 26.96
C ASN A 69 61.83 -53.02 27.84
N ALA A 70 62.30 -53.82 28.80
CA ALA A 70 61.45 -54.60 29.70
C ALA A 70 60.64 -53.72 30.69
N ASP A 71 61.18 -52.59 31.13
CA ASP A 71 60.51 -51.69 32.10
C ASP A 71 59.34 -50.94 31.47
N LEU A 72 59.56 -50.47 30.23
CA LEU A 72 58.52 -49.80 29.47
C LEU A 72 57.65 -50.77 28.69
N LEU A 73 58.03 -52.06 28.56
CA LEU A 73 57.43 -53.05 27.65
C LEU A 73 57.38 -52.56 26.19
N SER A 74 58.41 -51.84 25.73
CA SER A 74 58.45 -51.23 24.40
C SER A 74 59.47 -51.89 23.47
N LEU A 75 59.08 -52.24 22.25
CA LEU A 75 59.96 -52.74 21.19
C LEU A 75 60.34 -51.59 20.24
N ARG A 76 61.63 -51.42 19.96
CA ARG A 76 62.15 -50.50 18.95
C ARG A 76 62.96 -51.28 17.91
N VAL A 77 62.62 -51.07 16.64
CA VAL A 77 63.32 -51.67 15.48
C VAL A 77 63.89 -50.53 14.65
N GLY A 78 65.22 -50.49 14.51
CA GLY A 78 65.94 -49.39 13.87
C GLY A 78 67.03 -49.90 12.93
N ASN A 79 67.28 -49.16 11.84
CA ASN A 79 68.37 -49.46 10.91
C ASN A 79 69.31 -48.26 10.68
N ASP A 80 69.39 -47.35 11.65
CA ASP A 80 70.29 -46.18 11.65
C ASP A 80 70.28 -45.36 10.34
N ASN A 81 69.13 -45.33 9.68
CA ASN A 81 68.84 -44.60 8.44
C ASN A 81 69.58 -45.15 7.20
N VAL A 82 70.15 -46.35 7.30
CA VAL A 82 70.75 -47.07 6.18
C VAL A 82 69.64 -47.80 5.41
N THR A 83 69.70 -47.81 4.08
CA THR A 83 68.73 -48.57 3.26
C THR A 83 68.99 -50.07 3.36
N THR A 84 67.92 -50.86 3.51
CA THR A 84 68.01 -52.32 3.53
C THR A 84 67.04 -52.98 2.54
N GLU A 85 67.46 -54.09 1.91
CA GLU A 85 66.59 -54.99 1.14
C GLU A 85 66.13 -56.21 1.96
N THR A 86 66.73 -56.44 3.14
CA THR A 86 66.37 -57.56 4.01
C THR A 86 65.32 -57.15 5.03
N GLU A 87 64.30 -57.98 5.19
CA GLU A 87 63.22 -57.77 6.15
C GLU A 87 63.52 -58.53 7.45
N THR A 88 63.27 -57.88 8.58
CA THR A 88 63.44 -58.48 9.91
C THR A 88 62.16 -59.20 10.29
N PRO A 89 62.15 -60.54 10.38
CA PRO A 89 60.93 -61.28 10.64
C PRO A 89 60.52 -61.16 12.12
N LEU A 90 59.29 -60.71 12.39
CA LEU A 90 58.63 -60.82 13.69
C LEU A 90 57.67 -62.00 13.64
N LEU A 91 58.05 -63.08 14.31
CA LEU A 91 57.33 -64.35 14.24
C LEU A 91 56.17 -64.45 15.23
N ASP A 92 56.22 -63.78 16.39
CA ASP A 92 55.14 -63.89 17.39
C ASP A 92 54.96 -62.58 18.18
N PHE A 93 53.75 -62.33 18.66
CA PHE A 93 53.39 -61.21 19.54
C PHE A 93 52.79 -61.75 20.85
N PRO A 94 53.23 -61.27 22.02
CA PRO A 94 52.76 -61.83 23.29
C PRO A 94 51.28 -61.52 23.52
N THR A 95 50.50 -62.54 23.91
CA THR A 95 49.05 -62.42 24.17
C THR A 95 48.72 -62.25 25.65
N THR A 96 49.63 -62.57 26.56
CA THR A 96 49.44 -62.49 28.03
C THR A 96 49.89 -61.15 28.62
N ILE A 97 51.10 -60.70 28.28
CA ILE A 97 51.66 -59.39 28.65
C ILE A 97 51.87 -58.61 27.36
N LEU A 98 50.90 -57.76 27.03
CA LEU A 98 50.94 -56.95 25.81
C LEU A 98 52.07 -55.91 25.90
N TRP A 99 52.77 -55.71 24.78
CA TRP A 99 53.71 -54.60 24.64
C TRP A 99 52.98 -53.26 24.74
N SER A 100 53.63 -52.27 25.35
CA SER A 100 53.09 -50.90 25.47
C SER A 100 53.24 -50.13 24.16
N HIS A 101 54.42 -50.18 23.54
CA HIS A 101 54.76 -49.39 22.37
C HIS A 101 55.65 -50.18 21.40
N VAL A 102 55.38 -50.03 20.10
CA VAL A 102 56.21 -50.60 19.02
C VAL A 102 56.65 -49.47 18.10
N PHE A 103 57.96 -49.29 17.97
CA PHE A 103 58.60 -48.26 17.14
C PHE A 103 59.35 -48.93 15.98
N VAL A 104 59.05 -48.54 14.74
CA VAL A 104 59.82 -48.93 13.55
C VAL A 104 60.37 -47.66 12.90
N GLU A 105 61.68 -47.47 12.98
CA GLU A 105 62.31 -46.19 12.63
C GLU A 105 63.57 -46.32 11.77
N ASN A 106 63.96 -45.21 11.14
CA ASN A 106 65.24 -45.03 10.46
C ASN A 106 65.51 -46.11 9.37
N ASN A 107 64.65 -46.19 8.35
CA ASN A 107 64.70 -47.14 7.22
C ASN A 107 64.65 -48.64 7.60
N ALA A 108 64.16 -48.97 8.80
CA ALA A 108 63.96 -50.36 9.20
C ALA A 108 62.82 -51.04 8.41
N LYS A 109 63.05 -52.29 8.01
CA LYS A 109 62.04 -53.15 7.35
C LYS A 109 61.69 -54.35 8.23
N VAL A 110 60.41 -54.51 8.52
CA VAL A 110 59.85 -55.56 9.38
C VAL A 110 58.88 -56.42 8.58
N LEU A 111 58.97 -57.74 8.72
CA LEU A 111 58.06 -58.71 8.08
C LEU A 111 57.29 -59.49 9.14
N VAL A 112 55.97 -59.60 9.01
CA VAL A 112 55.11 -60.49 9.80
C VAL A 112 54.59 -61.61 8.87
N PRO A 113 55.26 -62.78 8.84
CA PRO A 113 55.05 -63.76 7.78
C PRO A 113 53.96 -64.81 8.06
N LEU A 114 53.49 -64.93 9.30
CA LEU A 114 52.58 -66.00 9.71
C LEU A 114 51.16 -65.80 9.15
N LEU A 115 50.50 -66.90 8.76
CA LEU A 115 49.08 -66.92 8.40
C LEU A 115 48.25 -66.70 9.68
N TRP A 116 47.33 -65.72 9.64
CA TRP A 116 46.35 -65.44 10.71
C TRP A 116 46.99 -64.97 12.02
N THR A 117 47.72 -63.85 11.96
CA THR A 117 48.31 -63.22 13.15
C THR A 117 47.55 -62.00 13.62
N ARG A 118 47.32 -61.96 14.93
CA ARG A 118 46.85 -60.79 15.65
C ARG A 118 48.03 -60.07 16.30
N VAL A 119 48.32 -58.87 15.82
CA VAL A 119 49.27 -57.93 16.41
C VAL A 119 48.53 -57.06 17.40
N GLN A 120 48.67 -57.32 18.70
CA GLN A 120 48.00 -56.55 19.75
C GLN A 120 49.01 -55.80 20.64
N VAL A 121 48.86 -54.48 20.70
CA VAL A 121 49.70 -53.56 21.47
C VAL A 121 48.80 -52.72 22.37
N ARG A 122 49.22 -52.49 23.63
CA ARG A 122 48.42 -51.76 24.61
C ARG A 122 48.37 -50.25 24.33
N GLY A 123 49.44 -49.66 23.83
CA GLY A 123 49.56 -48.22 23.57
C GLY A 123 49.72 -47.92 22.08
N GLN A 124 50.95 -47.59 21.66
CA GLN A 124 51.17 -46.97 20.35
C GLN A 124 52.04 -47.83 19.43
N ILE A 125 51.60 -47.99 18.17
CA ILE A 125 52.42 -48.47 17.07
C ILE A 125 52.82 -47.26 16.25
N SER A 126 54.11 -47.10 16.01
CA SER A 126 54.62 -45.90 15.35
C SER A 126 55.71 -46.21 14.33
N LEU A 127 55.57 -45.62 13.15
CA LEU A 127 56.49 -45.75 12.05
C LEU A 127 57.04 -44.38 11.68
N TYR A 128 58.37 -44.24 11.71
CA TYR A 128 59.06 -42.97 11.45
C TYR A 128 60.18 -43.15 10.43
N ARG A 129 60.50 -42.10 9.67
CA ARG A 129 61.74 -41.97 8.88
C ARG A 129 62.04 -43.17 7.98
N GLY A 130 61.13 -43.49 7.05
CA GLY A 130 61.31 -44.59 6.09
C GLY A 130 61.04 -46.00 6.63
N GLY A 131 60.48 -46.11 7.84
CA GLY A 131 60.08 -47.39 8.42
C GLY A 131 59.06 -48.13 7.55
N THR A 132 59.25 -49.44 7.38
CA THR A 132 58.34 -50.29 6.61
C THR A 132 57.92 -51.53 7.39
N ILE A 133 56.62 -51.78 7.48
CA ILE A 133 56.06 -53.04 8.01
C ILE A 133 55.34 -53.77 6.87
N VAL A 134 55.70 -55.03 6.66
CA VAL A 134 55.14 -55.92 5.64
C VAL A 134 54.37 -57.04 6.34
N PHE A 135 53.10 -57.19 6.02
CA PHE A 135 52.25 -58.29 6.47
C PHE A 135 52.05 -59.29 5.34
N GLY A 136 52.36 -60.56 5.61
CA GLY A 136 52.22 -61.64 4.64
C GLY A 136 53.29 -61.66 3.55
N LEU A 137 53.14 -62.59 2.62
CA LEU A 137 54.11 -62.84 1.55
C LEU A 137 53.47 -62.50 0.20
N SER A 138 54.19 -61.74 -0.63
CA SER A 138 53.68 -61.25 -1.93
C SER A 138 53.20 -62.32 -2.90
N LYS A 139 53.70 -63.55 -2.80
CA LYS A 139 53.27 -64.69 -3.65
C LYS A 139 52.01 -65.40 -3.15
N TYR A 140 51.56 -65.12 -1.92
CA TYR A 140 50.45 -65.83 -1.26
C TYR A 140 49.52 -64.86 -0.48
N PRO A 141 48.77 -63.99 -1.17
CA PRO A 141 47.83 -63.06 -0.55
C PRO A 141 46.52 -63.76 -0.12
N VAL A 142 46.59 -64.71 0.82
CA VAL A 142 45.45 -65.51 1.30
C VAL A 142 45.22 -65.34 2.82
N SER A 143 46.07 -64.57 3.49
CA SER A 143 46.05 -64.45 4.96
C SER A 143 45.18 -63.28 5.42
N GLU A 144 44.55 -63.41 6.58
CA GLU A 144 43.94 -62.29 7.30
C GLU A 144 44.88 -61.84 8.42
N PHE A 145 45.11 -60.53 8.54
CA PHE A 145 45.97 -59.93 9.56
C PHE A 145 45.14 -58.98 10.43
N GLU A 146 45.21 -59.13 11.74
CA GLU A 146 44.52 -58.25 12.70
C GLU A 146 45.55 -57.39 13.44
N LEU A 147 45.40 -56.06 13.42
CA LEU A 147 46.23 -55.10 14.15
C LEU A 147 45.36 -54.33 15.14
N VAL A 148 45.69 -54.42 16.42
CA VAL A 148 44.96 -53.80 17.53
C VAL A 148 45.93 -52.92 18.34
N ALA A 149 45.66 -51.63 18.41
CA ALA A 149 46.46 -50.67 19.20
C ALA A 149 45.60 -49.50 19.70
N GLU A 150 46.07 -48.70 20.65
CA GLU A 150 45.40 -47.42 20.96
C GLU A 150 45.67 -46.39 19.86
N GLU A 151 46.92 -46.27 19.41
CA GLU A 151 47.33 -45.27 18.42
C GLU A 151 48.21 -45.89 17.33
N LEU A 152 47.93 -45.56 16.07
CA LEU A 152 48.77 -45.86 14.92
C LEU A 152 49.29 -44.55 14.31
N LEU A 153 50.58 -44.28 14.50
CA LEU A 153 51.25 -43.08 13.98
C LEU A 153 52.17 -43.46 12.83
N MET A 154 52.06 -42.75 11.70
CA MET A 154 52.92 -42.96 10.55
C MET A 154 53.46 -41.62 10.04
N SER A 155 54.78 -41.53 9.87
CA SER A 155 55.45 -40.41 9.21
C SER A 155 56.52 -40.91 8.25
N ASP A 156 56.50 -40.45 7.00
CA ASP A 156 57.41 -40.89 5.93
C ASP A 156 57.58 -42.42 5.86
N SER A 157 56.49 -43.18 6.03
CA SER A 157 56.53 -44.62 6.29
C SER A 157 55.53 -45.42 5.47
N ILE A 158 55.76 -46.73 5.34
CA ILE A 158 54.95 -47.60 4.48
C ILE A 158 54.50 -48.86 5.22
N ILE A 159 53.21 -49.15 5.23
CA ILE A 159 52.66 -50.47 5.59
C ILE A 159 52.24 -51.17 4.30
N LYS A 160 52.74 -52.38 4.07
CA LYS A 160 52.33 -53.25 2.96
C LYS A 160 51.65 -54.50 3.49
N VAL A 161 50.53 -54.88 2.90
CA VAL A 161 49.75 -56.04 3.31
C VAL A 161 49.45 -56.90 2.10
N PHE A 162 49.75 -58.20 2.18
CA PHE A 162 49.40 -59.19 1.17
C PHE A 162 48.35 -60.15 1.76
N GLY A 163 47.07 -59.86 1.51
CA GLY A 163 45.91 -60.49 2.12
C GLY A 163 44.90 -59.47 2.63
N ALA A 164 44.02 -59.87 3.56
CA ALA A 164 43.09 -58.95 4.23
C ALA A 164 43.71 -58.31 5.46
N PHE A 165 43.40 -57.03 5.66
CA PHE A 165 43.87 -56.24 6.78
C PHE A 165 42.71 -55.78 7.65
N ARG A 166 42.68 -56.23 8.91
CA ARG A 166 41.79 -55.75 9.95
C ARG A 166 42.56 -54.88 10.92
N VAL A 167 42.19 -53.61 11.04
CA VAL A 167 42.78 -52.68 11.99
C VAL A 167 41.72 -52.25 12.97
N ALA A 168 42.03 -52.28 14.27
CA ALA A 168 41.19 -51.74 15.34
C ALA A 168 42.03 -50.78 16.19
N VAL A 169 41.91 -49.48 15.94
CA VAL A 169 42.66 -48.43 16.66
C VAL A 169 41.77 -47.33 17.22
N LYS A 170 42.23 -46.56 18.22
CA LYS A 170 41.51 -45.34 18.63
C LYS A 170 41.84 -44.16 17.71
N MET A 171 43.11 -44.02 17.35
CA MET A 171 43.63 -42.91 16.53
C MET A 171 44.51 -43.42 15.38
N LEU A 172 44.27 -42.92 14.17
CA LEU A 172 45.12 -43.13 12.99
C LEU A 172 45.60 -41.77 12.46
N LEU A 173 46.90 -41.50 12.58
CA LEU A 173 47.52 -40.28 12.09
C LEU A 173 48.60 -40.61 11.06
N MET A 174 48.45 -40.09 9.84
CA MET A 174 49.37 -40.32 8.74
C MET A 174 49.91 -39.00 8.20
N TRP A 175 51.24 -38.93 8.06
CA TRP A 175 51.97 -37.83 7.43
C TRP A 175 52.90 -38.38 6.35
N ASN A 176 52.73 -37.98 5.08
CA ASN A 176 53.53 -38.49 3.94
C ASN A 176 53.75 -40.01 3.95
N SER A 177 52.69 -40.75 4.28
CA SER A 177 52.77 -42.18 4.57
C SER A 177 51.79 -42.99 3.74
N LYS A 178 52.09 -44.27 3.51
CA LYS A 178 51.30 -45.13 2.63
C LYS A 178 50.90 -46.44 3.29
N ILE A 179 49.62 -46.81 3.20
CA ILE A 179 49.09 -48.13 3.54
C ILE A 179 48.66 -48.79 2.22
N GLN A 180 49.35 -49.85 1.81
CA GLN A 180 49.11 -50.57 0.57
C GLN A 180 48.62 -51.98 0.87
N ILE A 181 47.39 -52.29 0.46
CA ILE A 181 46.75 -53.57 0.69
C ILE A 181 46.55 -54.25 -0.67
N ASP A 182 47.12 -55.44 -0.79
CA ASP A 182 46.94 -56.34 -1.92
C ASP A 182 46.17 -57.58 -1.45
N GLY A 183 44.86 -57.56 -1.67
CA GLY A 183 43.92 -58.62 -1.28
C GLY A 183 43.93 -59.84 -2.21
N GLY A 184 44.77 -59.86 -3.26
CA GLY A 184 44.84 -60.95 -4.22
C GLY A 184 43.67 -61.00 -5.23
N GLY A 185 43.88 -61.69 -6.35
CA GLY A 185 42.91 -61.76 -7.48
C GLY A 185 41.89 -62.91 -7.42
N ASN A 186 41.88 -63.73 -6.37
CA ASN A 186 40.97 -64.88 -6.26
C ASN A 186 39.66 -64.50 -5.55
N THR A 187 38.55 -65.09 -6.03
CA THR A 187 37.15 -64.78 -5.68
C THR A 187 36.70 -65.16 -4.26
N ILE A 188 37.59 -65.67 -3.41
CA ILE A 188 37.28 -65.95 -1.99
C ILE A 188 37.53 -64.65 -1.22
N VAL A 189 36.46 -63.86 -1.11
CA VAL A 189 36.42 -62.50 -0.59
C VAL A 189 37.07 -62.39 0.80
N THR A 190 38.20 -61.69 0.90
CA THR A 190 38.71 -61.19 2.18
C THR A 190 38.80 -59.67 2.08
N ALA A 191 37.77 -58.94 2.53
CA ALA A 191 37.88 -57.49 2.56
C ALA A 191 38.69 -57.02 3.75
N SER A 192 39.30 -55.85 3.56
CA SER A 192 40.02 -55.18 4.61
C SER A 192 39.11 -54.21 5.34
N VAL A 193 39.25 -54.14 6.66
CA VAL A 193 38.43 -53.35 7.55
C VAL A 193 39.32 -52.50 8.45
N LEU A 194 39.15 -51.20 8.40
CA LEU A 194 39.84 -50.23 9.25
C LEU A 194 38.82 -49.64 10.23
N GLU A 195 38.80 -50.15 11.46
CA GLU A 195 37.98 -49.63 12.56
C GLU A 195 38.78 -48.64 13.40
N VAL A 196 38.36 -47.37 13.40
CA VAL A 196 39.02 -46.28 14.11
C VAL A 196 38.05 -45.56 15.03
N ARG A 197 38.17 -45.73 16.34
CA ARG A 197 37.14 -45.26 17.28
C ARG A 197 36.98 -43.73 17.35
N ASN A 198 38.05 -42.95 17.21
CA ASN A 198 38.00 -41.51 17.49
C ASN A 198 38.46 -40.63 16.32
N LEU A 199 39.67 -40.82 15.77
CA LEU A 199 40.22 -39.87 14.80
C LEU A 199 41.02 -40.54 13.68
N VAL A 200 40.70 -40.19 12.43
CA VAL A 200 41.51 -40.51 11.25
C VAL A 200 41.93 -39.21 10.57
N VAL A 201 43.22 -38.90 10.56
CA VAL A 201 43.76 -37.71 9.88
C VAL A 201 44.88 -38.10 8.94
N LEU A 202 44.69 -37.79 7.66
CA LEU A 202 45.72 -37.88 6.63
C LEU A 202 46.24 -36.47 6.32
N ARG A 203 47.56 -36.35 6.22
CA ARG A 203 48.27 -35.12 5.85
C ARG A 203 49.39 -35.41 4.85
N GLU A 204 49.64 -34.42 3.99
CA GLU A 204 50.77 -34.36 3.04
C GLU A 204 50.99 -35.65 2.24
N TYR A 205 50.27 -35.88 1.12
CA TYR A 205 50.45 -37.05 0.25
C TYR A 205 50.27 -38.42 0.92
N SER A 206 49.46 -38.50 1.97
CA SER A 206 49.17 -39.76 2.66
C SER A 206 48.14 -40.59 1.92
N VAL A 207 48.42 -41.86 1.65
CA VAL A 207 47.56 -42.71 0.80
C VAL A 207 47.23 -44.04 1.45
N ILE A 208 45.94 -44.38 1.52
CA ILE A 208 45.44 -45.72 1.82
C ILE A 208 44.91 -46.30 0.51
N SER A 209 45.49 -47.40 0.03
CA SER A 209 45.10 -48.01 -1.23
C SER A 209 44.87 -49.52 -1.07
N SER A 210 43.73 -50.01 -1.56
CA SER A 210 43.39 -51.44 -1.61
C SER A 210 42.95 -51.85 -3.02
N ASN A 211 43.46 -52.95 -3.56
CA ASN A 211 42.97 -53.52 -4.82
C ASN A 211 41.69 -54.36 -4.67
N ALA A 212 41.25 -54.57 -3.43
CA ALA A 212 40.02 -55.28 -3.09
C ALA A 212 39.03 -54.34 -2.37
N ASN A 213 38.04 -54.92 -1.68
CA ASN A 213 37.07 -54.17 -0.90
C ASN A 213 37.72 -53.61 0.38
N LEU A 214 37.45 -52.34 0.68
CA LEU A 214 37.94 -51.63 1.87
C LEU A 214 36.77 -50.99 2.62
N GLY A 215 36.55 -51.42 3.86
CA GLY A 215 35.64 -50.76 4.80
C GLY A 215 36.43 -49.90 5.79
N VAL A 216 36.04 -48.65 5.97
CA VAL A 216 36.57 -47.76 7.00
C VAL A 216 35.42 -47.38 7.92
N TYR A 217 35.51 -47.78 9.18
CA TYR A 217 34.51 -47.56 10.21
C TYR A 217 35.12 -46.69 11.29
N GLY A 218 34.37 -45.72 11.82
CA GLY A 218 34.87 -44.99 12.98
C GLY A 218 33.84 -44.07 13.60
N GLN A 219 33.90 -43.82 14.90
CA GLN A 219 32.84 -43.08 15.63
C GLN A 219 33.13 -41.57 15.80
N GLY A 220 34.22 -41.06 15.21
CA GLY A 220 34.61 -39.65 15.33
C GLY A 220 34.85 -38.97 13.99
N LEU A 221 36.01 -38.32 13.81
CA LEU A 221 36.30 -37.45 12.66
C LEU A 221 37.21 -38.15 11.64
N LEU A 222 36.81 -38.16 10.37
CA LEU A 222 37.66 -38.51 9.23
C LEU A 222 38.02 -37.24 8.46
N LYS A 223 39.32 -36.94 8.38
CA LYS A 223 39.80 -35.69 7.77
C LYS A 223 41.00 -35.91 6.86
N LEU A 224 40.82 -35.62 5.58
CA LEU A 224 41.88 -35.53 4.58
C LEU A 224 42.24 -34.03 4.42
N THR A 225 43.48 -33.64 4.68
CA THR A 225 43.85 -32.20 4.74
C THR A 225 44.85 -31.73 3.70
N GLY A 226 45.73 -32.61 3.24
CA GLY A 226 46.83 -32.30 2.34
C GLY A 226 46.50 -32.59 0.88
N HIS A 227 47.21 -31.89 0.00
CA HIS A 227 47.25 -32.22 -1.42
C HIS A 227 47.83 -33.62 -1.62
N GLY A 228 47.16 -34.44 -2.44
CA GLY A 228 47.57 -35.81 -2.71
C GLY A 228 47.17 -36.83 -1.65
N ASP A 229 46.49 -36.41 -0.58
CA ASP A 229 45.91 -37.36 0.38
C ASP A 229 44.80 -38.16 -0.30
N ALA A 230 44.84 -39.49 -0.20
CA ALA A 230 43.86 -40.32 -0.90
C ALA A 230 43.47 -41.60 -0.15
N ILE A 231 42.18 -41.95 -0.23
CA ILE A 231 41.69 -43.29 0.09
C ILE A 231 41.14 -43.89 -1.19
N LYS A 232 41.77 -44.99 -1.63
CA LYS A 232 41.49 -45.65 -2.90
C LYS A 232 41.16 -47.11 -2.66
N ALA A 233 40.06 -47.58 -3.23
CA ALA A 233 39.72 -48.99 -3.19
C ALA A 233 38.99 -49.44 -4.44
N GLN A 234 38.92 -50.75 -4.67
CA GLN A 234 38.06 -51.31 -5.70
C GLN A 234 36.58 -51.13 -5.34
N ARG A 235 36.22 -51.32 -4.07
CA ARG A 235 34.98 -50.84 -3.45
C ARG A 235 35.31 -50.22 -2.10
N LEU A 236 34.76 -49.04 -1.83
CA LEU A 236 34.99 -48.29 -0.60
C LEU A 236 33.68 -48.13 0.18
N SER A 237 33.69 -48.49 1.45
CA SER A 237 32.58 -48.20 2.37
C SER A 237 33.10 -47.38 3.55
N LEU A 238 32.52 -46.21 3.77
CA LEU A 238 32.81 -45.33 4.90
C LEU A 238 31.58 -45.26 5.80
N SER A 239 31.72 -45.59 7.09
CA SER A 239 30.57 -45.48 7.98
C SER A 239 30.87 -45.20 9.45
N LEU A 240 29.81 -44.82 10.17
CA LEU A 240 29.78 -44.49 11.60
C LEU A 240 30.43 -43.15 11.99
N PHE A 241 30.98 -42.40 11.04
CA PHE A 241 31.71 -41.15 11.33
C PHE A 241 30.76 -40.02 11.67
N TYR A 242 31.13 -39.20 12.67
CA TYR A 242 30.39 -37.96 12.95
C TYR A 242 30.52 -36.97 11.79
N ASN A 243 31.75 -36.74 11.34
CA ASN A 243 32.05 -35.79 10.26
C ASN A 243 33.13 -36.37 9.33
N ILE A 244 32.87 -36.29 8.02
CA ILE A 244 33.85 -36.62 6.98
C ILE A 244 34.20 -35.34 6.23
N THR A 245 35.49 -34.98 6.25
CA THR A 245 36.01 -33.81 5.55
C THR A 245 37.04 -34.21 4.50
N VAL A 246 36.74 -33.92 3.23
CA VAL A 246 37.65 -34.10 2.10
C VAL A 246 38.21 -32.74 1.74
N GLY A 247 39.43 -32.43 2.22
CA GLY A 247 40.10 -31.17 1.98
C GLY A 247 40.49 -30.94 0.52
N LEU A 248 40.91 -29.71 0.23
CA LEU A 248 41.31 -29.31 -1.12
C LEU A 248 42.48 -30.17 -1.64
N GLY A 249 42.32 -30.75 -2.83
CA GLY A 249 43.33 -31.63 -3.43
C GLY A 249 43.46 -33.02 -2.80
N SER A 250 42.58 -33.37 -1.85
CA SER A 250 42.40 -34.74 -1.37
C SER A 250 41.43 -35.53 -2.27
N LEU A 251 41.54 -36.86 -2.27
CA LEU A 251 40.82 -37.75 -3.18
C LEU A 251 40.21 -38.97 -2.48
N LEU A 252 38.89 -39.14 -2.60
CA LEU A 252 38.21 -40.41 -2.34
C LEU A 252 37.87 -41.07 -3.66
N GLN A 253 38.36 -42.29 -3.90
CA GLN A 253 38.23 -42.96 -5.20
C GLN A 253 37.82 -44.42 -5.07
N ALA A 254 36.73 -44.78 -5.74
CA ALA A 254 36.38 -46.18 -6.00
C ALA A 254 35.49 -46.28 -7.26
N PRO A 255 35.82 -47.12 -8.27
CA PRO A 255 36.89 -48.12 -8.30
C PRO A 255 38.28 -47.52 -8.61
N LEU A 256 39.31 -48.37 -8.59
CA LEU A 256 40.66 -48.02 -9.05
C LEU A 256 40.69 -47.72 -10.56
N ASP A 257 41.74 -47.06 -11.04
CA ASP A 257 41.85 -46.58 -12.43
C ASP A 257 42.03 -47.68 -13.50
N ASP A 258 41.93 -48.96 -13.11
CA ASP A 258 42.06 -50.10 -14.01
C ASP A 258 40.74 -50.37 -14.76
N SER A 259 40.80 -50.49 -16.09
CA SER A 259 39.63 -50.77 -16.95
C SER A 259 38.95 -52.10 -16.61
N ALA A 260 39.73 -53.11 -16.19
CA ALA A 260 39.22 -54.38 -15.70
C ALA A 260 38.45 -54.23 -14.37
N GLY A 261 38.92 -53.37 -13.46
CA GLY A 261 38.24 -53.06 -12.21
C GLY A 261 36.93 -52.31 -12.43
N ARG A 262 36.91 -51.33 -13.34
CA ARG A 262 35.70 -50.56 -13.67
C ARG A 262 34.59 -51.44 -14.23
N SER A 263 34.93 -52.27 -15.22
CA SER A 263 33.96 -53.20 -15.83
C SER A 263 33.43 -54.23 -14.83
N MET A 264 34.25 -54.73 -13.91
CA MET A 264 33.80 -55.68 -12.88
C MET A 264 32.72 -55.09 -11.96
N VAL A 265 32.76 -53.79 -11.66
CA VAL A 265 31.80 -53.14 -10.75
C VAL A 265 30.48 -52.81 -11.45
N THR A 266 30.51 -52.42 -12.72
CA THR A 266 29.33 -51.96 -13.44
C THR A 266 28.60 -53.06 -14.22
N LYS A 267 29.26 -54.18 -14.54
CA LYS A 267 28.74 -55.23 -15.44
C LYS A 267 27.34 -55.73 -15.09
N SER A 268 27.03 -55.96 -13.82
CA SER A 268 25.70 -56.48 -13.42
C SER A 268 24.56 -55.46 -13.60
N LEU A 269 24.84 -54.16 -13.61
CA LEU A 269 23.85 -53.10 -13.79
C LEU A 269 23.75 -52.61 -15.24
N CYS A 270 24.75 -52.85 -16.08
CA CYS A 270 24.73 -52.41 -17.48
C CYS A 270 23.77 -53.20 -18.38
N GLU A 271 23.41 -54.42 -17.96
CA GLU A 271 22.55 -55.34 -18.72
C GLU A 271 21.11 -55.40 -18.19
N SER A 272 20.83 -54.78 -17.04
CA SER A 272 19.51 -54.79 -16.40
C SER A 272 18.89 -53.39 -16.29
N GLN A 273 17.57 -53.30 -16.45
CA GLN A 273 16.79 -52.08 -16.18
C GLN A 273 16.19 -52.08 -14.77
N THR A 274 16.32 -53.17 -14.01
CA THR A 274 15.70 -53.27 -12.68
C THR A 274 16.56 -52.55 -11.64
N CYS A 275 15.98 -51.56 -10.94
CA CYS A 275 16.65 -50.89 -9.84
C CYS A 275 16.96 -51.89 -8.70
N PRO A 276 18.21 -51.99 -8.24
CA PRO A 276 18.55 -52.77 -7.05
C PRO A 276 17.83 -52.25 -5.81
N VAL A 277 17.17 -53.14 -5.07
CA VAL A 277 16.45 -52.81 -3.83
C VAL A 277 17.40 -52.16 -2.80
N ASP A 278 18.67 -52.57 -2.79
CA ASP A 278 19.72 -52.05 -1.92
C ASP A 278 20.06 -50.56 -2.14
N LEU A 279 19.61 -49.94 -3.24
CA LEU A 279 19.75 -48.50 -3.49
C LEU A 279 18.54 -47.69 -3.03
N ILE A 280 17.35 -48.30 -2.97
CA ILE A 280 16.09 -47.64 -2.60
C ILE A 280 15.79 -47.82 -1.10
N THR A 281 15.94 -49.05 -0.60
CA THR A 281 15.69 -49.44 0.80
C THR A 281 16.89 -50.23 1.34
N PRO A 282 17.97 -49.55 1.71
CA PRO A 282 19.19 -50.23 2.16
C PRO A 282 19.02 -50.75 3.58
N PRO A 283 19.75 -51.81 3.98
CA PRO A 283 19.67 -52.37 5.33
C PRO A 283 20.23 -51.40 6.38
N ASP A 284 19.57 -51.32 7.54
CA ASP A 284 19.90 -50.36 8.61
C ASP A 284 21.35 -50.47 9.11
N ASP A 285 21.92 -51.69 9.10
CA ASP A 285 23.18 -52.00 9.76
C ASP A 285 24.44 -51.61 8.99
N CYS A 286 24.32 -51.21 7.71
CA CYS A 286 25.45 -50.75 6.87
C CYS A 286 26.73 -51.59 6.92
N HIS A 287 26.63 -52.84 7.35
CA HIS A 287 27.73 -53.78 7.33
C HIS A 287 28.02 -54.17 5.88
N VAL A 288 29.31 -54.33 5.58
CA VAL A 288 29.78 -54.73 4.25
C VAL A 288 29.38 -56.19 4.03
N ASN A 289 28.20 -56.41 3.45
CA ASN A 289 27.85 -57.65 2.77
C ASN A 289 28.21 -57.50 1.29
N TYR A 290 29.04 -58.39 0.76
CA TYR A 290 29.71 -58.21 -0.55
C TYR A 290 28.80 -58.32 -1.79
N THR A 291 27.49 -58.41 -1.60
CA THR A 291 26.49 -58.45 -2.67
C THR A 291 26.10 -57.07 -3.21
N LEU A 292 26.64 -55.99 -2.65
CA LEU A 292 26.13 -54.63 -2.85
C LEU A 292 26.53 -54.01 -4.21
N SER A 293 25.54 -53.36 -4.84
CA SER A 293 25.55 -52.71 -6.15
C SER A 293 26.29 -51.37 -6.22
N PHE A 294 27.25 -51.08 -5.32
CA PHE A 294 27.95 -49.79 -5.26
C PHE A 294 29.45 -49.89 -5.46
N SER A 295 30.06 -48.74 -5.78
CA SER A 295 31.52 -48.55 -5.78
C SER A 295 32.00 -47.80 -4.54
N LEU A 296 31.27 -46.76 -4.14
CA LEU A 296 31.57 -45.93 -2.99
C LEU A 296 30.29 -45.77 -2.17
N GLN A 297 30.31 -46.21 -0.92
CA GLN A 297 29.19 -46.06 0.01
C GLN A 297 29.59 -45.19 1.21
N ILE A 298 28.72 -44.26 1.57
CA ILE A 298 28.82 -43.49 2.81
C ILE A 298 27.54 -43.72 3.63
N CYS A 299 27.68 -44.16 4.87
CA CYS A 299 26.54 -44.47 5.73
C CYS A 299 26.72 -44.03 7.19
N ARG A 300 25.63 -43.60 7.84
CA ARG A 300 25.60 -43.18 9.25
C ARG A 300 26.64 -42.09 9.49
N VAL A 301 26.53 -41.02 8.72
CA VAL A 301 27.34 -39.81 8.85
C VAL A 301 26.42 -38.64 9.22
N GLU A 302 26.84 -37.73 10.09
CA GLU A 302 26.08 -36.50 10.28
C GLU A 302 26.37 -35.54 9.13
N ASP A 303 27.61 -35.07 9.04
CA ASP A 303 28.00 -34.06 8.06
C ASP A 303 29.12 -34.56 7.12
N LEU A 304 28.91 -34.39 5.80
CA LEU A 304 29.91 -34.66 4.77
C LEU A 304 30.29 -33.35 4.08
N LEU A 305 31.54 -32.92 4.24
CA LEU A 305 32.08 -31.70 3.65
C LEU A 305 33.12 -32.05 2.58
N VAL A 306 32.87 -31.57 1.36
CA VAL A 306 33.66 -31.90 0.16
C VAL A 306 34.26 -30.63 -0.43
N ASN A 307 35.57 -30.44 -0.21
CA ASN A 307 36.37 -29.39 -0.83
C ASN A 307 37.37 -29.96 -1.86
N GLY A 308 37.62 -31.27 -1.81
CA GLY A 308 38.45 -32.01 -2.77
C GLY A 308 37.61 -32.80 -3.78
N LEU A 309 38.12 -33.96 -4.21
CA LEU A 309 37.51 -34.79 -5.24
C LEU A 309 36.97 -36.10 -4.67
N ILE A 310 35.68 -36.37 -4.87
CA ILE A 310 35.08 -37.69 -4.66
C ILE A 310 34.76 -38.27 -6.03
N ARG A 311 35.34 -39.43 -6.35
CA ARG A 311 35.22 -40.09 -7.65
C ARG A 311 34.71 -41.52 -7.49
N GLY A 312 33.61 -41.85 -8.18
CA GLY A 312 33.20 -43.26 -8.27
C GLY A 312 32.11 -43.57 -9.28
N SER A 313 32.01 -44.85 -9.67
CA SER A 313 31.04 -45.33 -10.68
C SER A 313 29.61 -45.29 -10.17
N ILE A 314 29.41 -45.74 -8.94
CA ILE A 314 28.14 -45.75 -8.21
C ILE A 314 28.44 -45.19 -6.83
N ILE A 315 28.08 -43.93 -6.61
CA ILE A 315 28.24 -43.21 -5.35
C ILE A 315 26.90 -43.30 -4.61
N HIS A 316 26.88 -43.99 -3.47
CA HIS A 316 25.68 -44.18 -2.67
C HIS A 316 25.87 -43.60 -1.26
N ILE A 317 25.23 -42.47 -0.99
CA ILE A 317 25.17 -41.86 0.35
C ILE A 317 23.87 -42.31 1.01
N HIS A 318 23.92 -43.39 1.78
CA HIS A 318 22.72 -44.01 2.32
C HIS A 318 22.04 -43.19 3.41
N ARG A 319 22.82 -42.79 4.44
CA ARG A 319 22.32 -42.07 5.62
C ARG A 319 23.33 -40.99 5.99
N ALA A 320 23.03 -39.78 5.54
CA ALA A 320 23.72 -38.55 5.93
C ALA A 320 22.68 -37.53 6.41
N ARG A 321 23.05 -36.63 7.33
CA ARG A 321 22.17 -35.51 7.71
C ARG A 321 22.35 -34.34 6.75
N THR A 322 23.59 -33.93 6.51
CA THR A 322 23.92 -32.85 5.57
C THR A 322 25.09 -33.23 4.67
N VAL A 323 25.02 -32.79 3.41
CA VAL A 323 26.10 -32.92 2.43
C VAL A 323 26.38 -31.53 1.87
N ILE A 324 27.63 -31.09 1.98
CA ILE A 324 28.08 -29.77 1.54
C ILE A 324 29.22 -29.97 0.54
N ILE A 325 28.99 -29.56 -0.71
CA ILE A 325 30.04 -29.49 -1.75
C ILE A 325 30.47 -28.04 -1.84
N ASP A 326 31.62 -27.72 -1.26
CA ASP A 326 32.19 -26.37 -1.24
C ASP A 326 32.66 -25.96 -2.65
N THR A 327 32.98 -24.69 -2.85
CA THR A 327 33.39 -24.05 -4.12
C THR A 327 34.49 -24.80 -4.88
N GLY A 328 35.51 -25.30 -4.17
CA GLY A 328 36.59 -26.11 -4.75
C GLY A 328 36.27 -27.61 -4.89
N GLY A 329 35.14 -28.04 -4.34
CA GLY A 329 34.71 -29.43 -4.24
C GLY A 329 34.09 -29.97 -5.52
N VAL A 330 34.44 -31.21 -5.85
CA VAL A 330 33.87 -31.93 -6.99
C VAL A 330 33.49 -33.34 -6.56
N MET A 331 32.22 -33.69 -6.75
CA MET A 331 31.77 -35.08 -6.67
C MET A 331 31.41 -35.55 -8.08
N THR A 332 32.11 -36.58 -8.57
CA THR A 332 31.99 -37.01 -9.96
C THR A 332 31.84 -38.52 -10.11
N ALA A 333 30.83 -38.88 -10.90
CA ALA A 333 30.63 -40.19 -11.50
C ALA A 333 30.77 -40.13 -13.03
N SER A 334 31.35 -39.06 -13.57
CA SER A 334 31.52 -38.88 -15.01
C SER A 334 32.50 -39.91 -15.57
N GLU A 335 32.24 -40.42 -16.78
CA GLU A 335 33.12 -41.38 -17.49
C GLU A 335 33.32 -42.72 -16.75
N LEU A 336 32.39 -43.09 -15.87
CA LEU A 336 32.49 -44.26 -14.99
C LEU A 336 31.26 -45.18 -15.04
N GLY A 337 30.38 -44.98 -16.03
CA GLY A 337 29.22 -45.81 -16.30
C GLY A 337 29.54 -47.06 -17.12
N CYS A 338 28.63 -47.41 -18.02
CA CYS A 338 28.75 -48.60 -18.85
C CYS A 338 29.52 -48.31 -20.14
N SER A 339 30.39 -49.23 -20.55
CA SER A 339 31.06 -49.17 -21.86
C SER A 339 30.21 -49.69 -23.02
N GLY A 340 29.06 -50.31 -22.71
CA GLY A 340 28.06 -50.83 -23.64
C GLY A 340 26.75 -51.07 -22.89
N GLY A 341 25.88 -51.96 -23.39
CA GLY A 341 24.62 -52.28 -22.73
C GLY A 341 23.40 -51.69 -23.43
N ILE A 342 22.34 -51.43 -22.66
CA ILE A 342 21.07 -50.92 -23.17
C ILE A 342 21.28 -49.50 -23.71
N GLY A 343 20.73 -49.15 -24.88
CA GLY A 343 20.92 -47.81 -25.45
C GLY A 343 22.35 -47.51 -25.94
N LYS A 344 23.20 -48.55 -26.08
CA LYS A 344 24.54 -48.45 -26.67
C LYS A 344 24.52 -47.81 -28.07
N GLY A 345 25.53 -46.98 -28.35
CA GLY A 345 25.75 -46.41 -29.68
C GLY A 345 26.42 -47.42 -30.61
N ASN A 346 25.92 -47.51 -31.85
CA ASN A 346 26.40 -48.45 -32.86
C ASN A 346 27.49 -47.82 -33.73
N TYR A 347 28.54 -48.60 -33.98
CA TYR A 347 29.60 -48.25 -34.92
C TYR A 347 29.43 -49.02 -36.23
N SER A 348 29.13 -48.33 -37.33
CA SER A 348 28.96 -48.98 -38.64
C SER A 348 29.83 -48.32 -39.70
N ASN A 349 30.81 -49.06 -40.23
CA ASN A 349 31.64 -48.67 -41.37
C ASN A 349 32.20 -47.22 -41.32
N GLY A 350 32.69 -46.78 -40.14
CA GLY A 350 33.19 -45.42 -39.95
C GLY A 350 32.21 -44.47 -39.25
N ALA A 351 30.90 -44.68 -39.33
CA ALA A 351 29.92 -43.83 -38.67
C ALA A 351 29.63 -44.34 -37.24
N GLY A 352 30.18 -43.67 -36.23
CA GLY A 352 29.87 -43.91 -34.82
C GLY A 352 28.68 -43.08 -34.34
N SER A 353 27.62 -43.74 -33.87
CA SER A 353 26.47 -43.05 -33.27
C SER A 353 26.61 -42.91 -31.76
N GLY A 354 26.01 -41.85 -31.20
CA GLY A 354 26.03 -41.61 -29.75
C GLY A 354 25.18 -42.61 -28.99
N ALA A 355 25.54 -42.89 -27.74
CA ALA A 355 24.71 -43.69 -26.84
C ALA A 355 23.50 -42.89 -26.36
N GLY A 356 22.40 -43.56 -26.03
CA GLY A 356 21.20 -42.95 -25.44
C GLY A 356 21.02 -43.40 -24.00
N HIS A 357 20.56 -42.51 -23.13
CA HIS A 357 20.11 -42.75 -21.75
C HIS A 357 19.45 -41.45 -21.30
N GLY A 358 18.22 -41.44 -20.78
CA GLY A 358 17.45 -40.19 -20.60
C GLY A 358 16.93 -39.63 -21.92
N GLY A 359 17.85 -39.11 -22.75
CA GLY A 359 17.65 -38.72 -24.15
C GLY A 359 18.16 -39.77 -25.14
N ARG A 360 17.71 -39.70 -26.40
CA ARG A 360 18.26 -40.49 -27.50
C ARG A 360 19.65 -40.00 -27.89
N GLY A 361 20.55 -40.93 -28.24
CA GLY A 361 21.84 -40.59 -28.84
C GLY A 361 21.68 -39.97 -30.23
N GLY A 362 22.61 -39.11 -30.59
CA GLY A 362 22.72 -38.49 -31.90
C GLY A 362 23.18 -39.47 -32.98
N PHE A 363 22.75 -39.23 -34.21
CA PHE A 363 23.14 -40.02 -35.38
C PHE A 363 24.60 -39.73 -35.76
N GLY A 364 25.34 -40.77 -36.11
CA GLY A 364 26.67 -40.65 -36.71
C GLY A 364 26.60 -40.56 -38.22
N TYR A 365 27.45 -39.75 -38.85
CA TYR A 365 27.50 -39.55 -40.30
C TYR A 365 28.94 -39.63 -40.81
N PHE A 366 29.26 -40.60 -41.69
CA PHE A 366 30.58 -40.68 -42.29
C PHE A 366 30.51 -41.17 -43.74
N ASN A 367 31.08 -40.42 -44.69
CA ASN A 367 31.14 -40.76 -46.12
C ASN A 367 29.79 -41.25 -46.72
N GLY A 368 28.69 -40.56 -46.43
CA GLY A 368 27.35 -40.89 -46.95
C GLY A 368 26.63 -42.03 -46.22
N ARG A 369 27.24 -42.64 -45.20
CA ARG A 369 26.64 -43.67 -44.34
C ARG A 369 26.18 -43.06 -43.03
N VAL A 370 24.99 -43.47 -42.56
CA VAL A 370 24.37 -42.99 -41.32
C VAL A 370 24.25 -44.15 -40.33
N SER A 371 24.65 -43.92 -39.08
CA SER A 371 24.42 -44.83 -37.96
C SER A 371 23.39 -44.23 -37.00
N ALA A 372 22.33 -44.97 -36.69
CA ALA A 372 21.29 -44.51 -35.77
C ALA A 372 21.82 -44.45 -34.33
N GLY A 373 21.52 -43.37 -33.62
CA GLY A 373 21.88 -43.21 -32.21
C GLY A 373 21.10 -44.16 -31.29
N GLY A 374 21.71 -44.44 -30.13
CA GLY A 374 21.15 -45.33 -29.12
C GLY A 374 19.79 -44.83 -28.60
N ASN A 375 18.88 -45.76 -28.33
CA ASN A 375 17.55 -45.44 -27.82
C ASN A 375 17.61 -44.93 -26.36
N LYS A 376 16.67 -44.05 -25.99
CA LYS A 376 16.44 -43.68 -24.59
C LYS A 376 15.88 -44.88 -23.80
N TYR A 377 16.32 -45.05 -22.56
CA TYR A 377 15.85 -46.11 -21.65
C TYR A 377 15.85 -45.61 -20.20
N GLY A 378 15.33 -46.43 -19.29
CA GLY A 378 15.21 -46.16 -17.85
C GLY A 378 13.95 -45.38 -17.49
N ASP A 379 13.59 -45.40 -16.20
CA ASP A 379 12.45 -44.67 -15.66
C ASP A 379 12.82 -43.21 -15.36
N ALA A 380 11.94 -42.26 -15.71
CA ALA A 380 12.13 -40.85 -15.41
C ALA A 380 11.75 -40.51 -13.97
N ASP A 381 10.76 -41.21 -13.39
CA ASP A 381 10.24 -40.91 -12.04
C ASP A 381 10.98 -41.66 -10.93
N LEU A 382 11.81 -42.65 -11.29
CA LEU A 382 12.70 -43.35 -10.38
C LEU A 382 13.94 -43.88 -11.13
N PRO A 383 14.84 -43.00 -11.59
CA PRO A 383 15.99 -43.42 -12.39
C PRO A 383 17.00 -44.17 -11.52
N CYS A 384 17.40 -45.36 -11.98
CA CYS A 384 18.35 -46.24 -11.29
C CYS A 384 19.30 -46.95 -12.26
N GLU A 385 19.49 -46.40 -13.46
CA GLU A 385 20.30 -47.01 -14.50
C GLU A 385 21.60 -46.24 -14.70
N LEU A 386 22.65 -46.96 -15.14
CA LEU A 386 23.90 -46.33 -15.55
C LEU A 386 23.79 -45.81 -16.98
N GLY A 387 24.53 -44.75 -17.30
CA GLY A 387 24.70 -44.28 -18.67
C GLY A 387 25.48 -45.28 -19.51
N SER A 388 25.18 -45.31 -20.81
CA SER A 388 25.71 -46.26 -21.77
C SER A 388 26.81 -45.70 -22.65
N GLY A 389 27.66 -46.62 -23.09
CA GLY A 389 28.82 -46.34 -23.93
C GLY A 389 28.56 -46.59 -25.41
N THR A 390 29.56 -46.27 -26.23
CA THR A 390 29.56 -46.55 -27.68
C THR A 390 30.57 -47.62 -28.04
N GLU A 391 30.24 -48.42 -29.06
CA GLU A 391 31.17 -49.42 -29.58
C GLU A 391 32.32 -48.77 -30.35
N GLY A 392 33.54 -49.28 -30.15
CA GLY A 392 34.70 -48.95 -30.97
C GLY A 392 34.90 -49.92 -32.14
N PRO A 393 35.69 -49.57 -33.16
CA PRO A 393 35.98 -50.41 -34.32
C PRO A 393 36.76 -51.69 -33.99
N ASP A 394 37.66 -51.65 -33.00
CA ASP A 394 38.51 -52.77 -32.54
C ASP A 394 38.86 -52.61 -31.05
N GLN A 395 39.30 -53.70 -30.37
CA GLN A 395 39.78 -53.66 -28.97
C GLN A 395 40.94 -52.67 -28.72
N LEU A 396 41.69 -52.29 -29.77
CA LEU A 396 42.79 -51.32 -29.71
C LEU A 396 42.34 -49.85 -29.55
N TYR A 397 41.14 -49.48 -29.99
CA TYR A 397 40.67 -48.08 -29.97
C TYR A 397 39.83 -47.71 -28.72
N GLY A 398 39.56 -48.68 -27.85
CA GLY A 398 38.80 -48.49 -26.61
C GLY A 398 37.31 -48.26 -26.84
N HIS A 399 36.51 -48.47 -25.79
CA HIS A 399 35.09 -48.14 -25.75
C HIS A 399 34.91 -46.76 -25.12
N VAL A 400 33.95 -45.96 -25.61
CA VAL A 400 33.53 -44.74 -24.92
C VAL A 400 32.58 -45.14 -23.80
N VAL A 401 32.76 -44.59 -22.60
CA VAL A 401 32.01 -44.95 -21.41
C VAL A 401 30.90 -43.92 -21.13
N GLY A 402 29.73 -44.39 -20.72
CA GLY A 402 28.65 -43.51 -20.24
C GLY A 402 28.93 -42.93 -18.84
N GLY A 403 28.01 -42.07 -18.38
CA GLY A 403 28.04 -41.53 -17.01
C GLY A 403 27.63 -42.57 -15.95
N GLY A 404 28.18 -42.45 -14.75
CA GLY A 404 27.85 -43.29 -13.60
C GLY A 404 26.56 -42.89 -12.88
N MET A 405 26.37 -43.39 -11.67
CA MET A 405 25.17 -43.17 -10.86
C MET A 405 25.52 -42.54 -9.51
N ILE A 406 24.73 -41.55 -9.10
CA ILE A 406 24.83 -40.92 -7.78
C ILE A 406 23.47 -41.01 -7.10
N VAL A 407 23.44 -41.69 -5.94
CA VAL A 407 22.25 -41.84 -5.10
C VAL A 407 22.52 -41.24 -3.73
N MET A 408 21.69 -40.30 -3.28
CA MET A 408 21.81 -39.69 -1.95
C MET A 408 20.51 -39.81 -1.17
N GLY A 409 20.60 -40.27 0.08
CA GLY A 409 19.46 -40.56 0.94
C GLY A 409 18.71 -41.83 0.53
N SER A 410 17.62 -42.08 1.24
CA SER A 410 16.65 -43.15 0.93
C SER A 410 15.24 -42.73 1.33
N ILE A 411 14.23 -43.51 0.95
CA ILE A 411 12.82 -43.25 1.33
C ILE A 411 12.65 -43.19 2.86
N GLN A 412 13.35 -44.06 3.60
CA GLN A 412 13.29 -44.13 5.06
C GLN A 412 14.13 -43.03 5.73
N TRP A 413 15.29 -42.75 5.16
CA TRP A 413 16.28 -41.81 5.70
C TRP A 413 16.65 -40.76 4.64
N PRO A 414 15.75 -39.79 4.36
CA PRO A 414 16.05 -38.72 3.41
C PRO A 414 17.10 -37.76 3.99
N LEU A 415 17.92 -37.20 3.12
CA LEU A 415 18.88 -36.17 3.47
C LEU A 415 18.15 -34.91 3.95
N VAL A 416 18.58 -34.30 5.05
CA VAL A 416 17.94 -33.07 5.55
C VAL A 416 18.27 -31.90 4.63
N ARG A 417 19.55 -31.75 4.27
CA ARG A 417 20.02 -30.65 3.42
C ARG A 417 21.15 -31.06 2.49
N LEU A 418 21.05 -30.64 1.23
CA LEU A 418 22.12 -30.72 0.24
C LEU A 418 22.51 -29.32 -0.23
N ASP A 419 23.73 -28.89 0.10
CA ASP A 419 24.27 -27.59 -0.30
C ASP A 419 25.37 -27.78 -1.35
N ILE A 420 25.18 -27.23 -2.54
CA ILE A 420 26.13 -27.34 -3.66
C ILE A 420 26.61 -25.95 -4.05
N TYR A 421 27.86 -25.66 -3.69
CA TYR A 421 28.64 -24.49 -4.11
C TYR A 421 29.63 -24.83 -5.23
N GLY A 422 30.16 -26.06 -5.27
CA GLY A 422 31.06 -26.56 -6.30
C GLY A 422 30.33 -27.28 -7.44
N SER A 423 30.73 -28.52 -7.75
CA SER A 423 30.11 -29.28 -8.84
C SER A 423 29.79 -30.74 -8.51
N LEU A 424 28.61 -31.19 -8.97
CA LEU A 424 28.14 -32.57 -8.92
C LEU A 424 27.94 -33.06 -10.36
N ARG A 425 28.72 -34.05 -10.80
CA ARG A 425 28.80 -34.44 -12.23
C ARG A 425 28.62 -35.94 -12.45
N ALA A 426 27.81 -36.33 -13.41
CA ALA A 426 27.71 -37.69 -13.92
C ALA A 426 27.61 -37.68 -15.45
N ASP A 427 28.54 -36.97 -16.10
CA ASP A 427 28.55 -36.75 -17.54
C ASP A 427 29.11 -37.97 -18.31
N GLY A 428 28.68 -38.11 -19.57
CA GLY A 428 29.21 -39.11 -20.49
C GLY A 428 30.59 -38.74 -21.04
N GLU A 429 31.39 -39.76 -21.40
CA GLU A 429 32.73 -39.54 -21.95
C GLU A 429 32.67 -38.90 -23.35
N SER A 430 33.50 -37.87 -23.55
CA SER A 430 33.69 -37.22 -24.84
C SER A 430 34.93 -37.76 -25.55
N PHE A 431 34.76 -38.32 -26.74
CA PHE A 431 35.87 -38.93 -27.46
C PHE A 431 36.57 -37.93 -28.39
N ARG A 432 37.73 -37.39 -27.97
CA ARG A 432 38.48 -36.36 -28.74
C ARG A 432 39.65 -36.89 -29.57
N ARG A 433 39.93 -38.20 -29.55
CA ARG A 433 41.08 -38.78 -30.27
C ARG A 433 40.73 -39.06 -31.73
N MET A 434 41.67 -38.82 -32.64
CA MET A 434 41.55 -39.27 -34.04
C MET A 434 41.78 -40.78 -34.11
N ALA A 435 40.78 -41.55 -34.55
CA ALA A 435 40.97 -42.95 -34.90
C ALA A 435 41.60 -43.01 -36.31
N GLY A 436 42.80 -43.58 -36.43
CA GLY A 436 43.51 -43.68 -37.71
C GLY A 436 44.14 -45.05 -37.82
N ASN A 437 43.87 -45.78 -38.91
CA ASN A 437 44.35 -47.15 -39.06
C ASN A 437 45.89 -47.19 -39.09
N GLY A 438 46.52 -48.34 -38.79
CA GLY A 438 47.98 -48.52 -38.86
C GLY A 438 48.61 -48.19 -40.24
N ASN A 439 47.77 -48.10 -41.28
CA ASN A 439 48.12 -47.71 -42.66
C ASN A 439 47.91 -46.21 -42.98
N GLY A 440 47.54 -45.36 -42.01
CA GLY A 440 47.34 -43.91 -42.21
C GLY A 440 45.99 -43.48 -42.81
N SER A 441 45.05 -44.41 -43.03
CA SER A 441 43.68 -44.08 -43.48
C SER A 441 42.79 -43.62 -42.32
N LEU A 442 42.06 -42.52 -42.50
CA LEU A 442 41.11 -41.98 -41.51
C LEU A 442 39.98 -42.98 -41.23
N ILE A 443 39.84 -43.40 -39.97
CA ILE A 443 38.71 -44.19 -39.48
C ILE A 443 37.67 -43.17 -38.96
N GLY A 444 36.41 -43.30 -39.36
CA GLY A 444 35.39 -42.35 -38.91
C GLY A 444 35.15 -42.38 -37.40
N GLY A 445 34.66 -41.26 -36.86
CA GLY A 445 34.69 -40.93 -35.43
C GLY A 445 33.74 -41.78 -34.59
N LEU A 446 34.13 -42.03 -33.33
CA LEU A 446 33.26 -42.67 -32.34
C LEU A 446 32.15 -41.72 -31.88
N GLY A 447 31.01 -42.27 -31.49
CA GLY A 447 29.95 -41.48 -30.85
C GLY A 447 30.26 -41.20 -29.38
N GLY A 448 29.64 -40.15 -28.83
CA GLY A 448 29.77 -39.81 -27.41
C GLY A 448 29.00 -40.75 -26.48
N GLY A 449 29.49 -40.93 -25.25
CA GLY A 449 28.79 -41.69 -24.21
C GLY A 449 27.57 -40.92 -23.67
N SER A 450 26.54 -41.62 -23.20
CA SER A 450 25.37 -40.94 -22.64
C SER A 450 25.60 -40.47 -21.20
N GLY A 451 24.86 -39.46 -20.77
CA GLY A 451 24.88 -38.97 -19.38
C GLY A 451 24.39 -40.03 -18.40
N GLY A 452 24.78 -39.90 -17.14
CA GLY A 452 24.46 -40.82 -16.06
C GLY A 452 23.13 -40.54 -15.34
N THR A 453 23.01 -41.04 -14.12
CA THR A 453 21.81 -40.90 -13.26
C THR A 453 22.15 -40.21 -11.95
N VAL A 454 21.34 -39.23 -11.56
CA VAL A 454 21.37 -38.61 -10.23
C VAL A 454 19.99 -38.77 -9.57
N LEU A 455 19.92 -39.54 -8.49
CA LEU A 455 18.72 -39.79 -7.71
C LEU A 455 18.90 -39.26 -6.30
N LEU A 456 18.07 -38.30 -5.89
CA LEU A 456 18.24 -37.61 -4.61
C LEU A 456 16.96 -37.71 -3.77
N PHE A 457 17.08 -38.23 -2.56
CA PHE A 457 16.05 -38.24 -1.53
C PHE A 457 16.39 -37.17 -0.49
N LEU A 458 15.70 -36.04 -0.50
CA LEU A 458 16.03 -34.90 0.35
C LEU A 458 14.80 -34.10 0.82
N GLN A 459 15.01 -33.27 1.85
CA GLN A 459 14.07 -32.27 2.34
C GLN A 459 14.37 -30.87 1.79
N GLU A 460 15.65 -30.47 1.75
CA GLU A 460 16.08 -29.13 1.30
C GLU A 460 17.28 -29.20 0.33
N LEU A 461 17.22 -28.45 -0.78
CA LEU A 461 18.30 -28.27 -1.76
C LEU A 461 18.72 -26.80 -1.86
N ARG A 462 20.03 -26.52 -1.85
CA ARG A 462 20.57 -25.20 -2.17
C ARG A 462 21.66 -25.30 -3.24
N LEU A 463 21.47 -24.59 -4.33
CA LEU A 463 22.40 -24.51 -5.46
C LEU A 463 22.84 -23.04 -5.62
N SER A 464 24.10 -22.74 -5.33
CA SER A 464 24.69 -21.39 -5.43
C SER A 464 24.91 -20.94 -6.89
N GLU A 465 25.09 -19.64 -7.14
CA GLU A 465 25.21 -19.05 -8.50
C GLU A 465 26.28 -19.72 -9.39
N ASP A 466 27.49 -19.97 -8.86
CA ASP A 466 28.60 -20.57 -9.62
C ASP A 466 28.59 -22.11 -9.63
N SER A 467 27.58 -22.74 -9.05
CA SER A 467 27.55 -24.18 -8.87
C SER A 467 26.84 -24.92 -10.01
N SER A 468 27.24 -26.18 -10.22
CA SER A 468 26.77 -26.96 -11.38
C SER A 468 26.39 -28.39 -11.01
N LEU A 469 25.17 -28.79 -11.36
CA LEU A 469 24.69 -30.17 -11.38
C LEU A 469 24.61 -30.65 -12.83
N SER A 470 25.45 -31.59 -13.26
CA SER A 470 25.52 -31.99 -14.68
C SER A 470 25.37 -33.50 -14.91
N VAL A 471 24.54 -33.84 -15.89
CA VAL A 471 24.36 -35.20 -16.45
C VAL A 471 24.40 -35.14 -17.98
N VAL A 472 25.32 -34.37 -18.53
CA VAL A 472 25.40 -34.05 -19.95
C VAL A 472 25.93 -35.24 -20.76
N GLY A 473 25.41 -35.42 -21.97
CA GLY A 473 25.93 -36.41 -22.92
C GLY A 473 27.30 -36.01 -23.47
N GLY A 474 28.17 -37.00 -23.69
CA GLY A 474 29.50 -36.79 -24.26
C GLY A 474 29.45 -36.31 -25.72
N ASN A 475 30.43 -35.52 -26.14
CA ASN A 475 30.52 -35.07 -27.52
C ASN A 475 31.04 -36.19 -28.43
N GLY A 476 30.50 -36.23 -29.66
CA GLY A 476 30.94 -37.13 -30.72
C GLY A 476 32.36 -36.80 -31.18
N GLY A 477 33.04 -37.81 -31.74
CA GLY A 477 34.40 -37.67 -32.25
C GLY A 477 34.50 -36.88 -33.55
N LEU A 478 35.70 -36.35 -33.80
CA LEU A 478 35.98 -35.33 -34.82
C LEU A 478 35.66 -35.69 -36.28
N LEU A 479 35.27 -36.93 -36.58
CA LEU A 479 35.09 -37.46 -37.93
C LEU A 479 33.68 -38.03 -38.11
N GLY A 480 32.64 -37.23 -37.81
CA GLY A 480 31.26 -37.65 -38.06
C GLY A 480 30.56 -38.34 -36.89
N GLY A 481 31.11 -38.27 -35.69
CA GLY A 481 30.54 -38.93 -34.51
C GLY A 481 29.25 -38.26 -34.03
N GLY A 482 28.23 -39.04 -33.70
CA GLY A 482 27.01 -38.54 -33.06
C GLY A 482 27.21 -38.22 -31.58
N GLY A 483 26.56 -37.18 -31.07
CA GLY A 483 26.62 -36.82 -29.65
C GLY A 483 25.82 -37.77 -28.75
N GLY A 484 26.25 -37.99 -27.50
CA GLY A 484 25.54 -38.83 -26.54
C GLY A 484 24.24 -38.17 -26.02
N GLY A 485 23.23 -38.96 -25.67
CA GLY A 485 22.01 -38.46 -25.03
C GLY A 485 22.26 -37.94 -23.61
N GLY A 486 21.52 -36.92 -23.19
CA GLY A 486 21.60 -36.37 -21.83
C GLY A 486 20.93 -37.28 -20.79
N GLY A 487 21.50 -37.38 -19.59
CA GLY A 487 21.11 -38.32 -18.54
C GLY A 487 19.86 -37.94 -17.74
N ARG A 488 19.68 -38.54 -16.55
CA ARG A 488 18.48 -38.36 -15.73
C ARG A 488 18.79 -37.76 -14.36
N VAL A 489 17.97 -36.81 -13.93
CA VAL A 489 17.98 -36.26 -12.58
C VAL A 489 16.58 -36.39 -11.99
N HIS A 490 16.46 -37.00 -10.82
CA HIS A 490 15.20 -37.09 -10.08
C HIS A 490 15.33 -36.58 -8.65
N PHE A 491 14.45 -35.65 -8.29
CA PHE A 491 14.32 -35.12 -6.94
C PHE A 491 13.13 -35.76 -6.22
N HIS A 492 13.42 -36.67 -5.29
CA HIS A 492 12.42 -37.31 -4.45
C HIS A 492 12.25 -36.55 -3.13
N TRP A 493 11.35 -35.57 -3.13
CA TRP A 493 11.06 -34.74 -1.96
C TRP A 493 10.38 -35.54 -0.84
N CYS A 494 10.86 -35.36 0.39
CA CYS A 494 10.28 -35.96 1.59
C CYS A 494 9.76 -34.87 2.53
N LYS A 495 8.62 -35.13 3.19
CA LYS A 495 8.00 -34.23 4.19
C LYS A 495 7.81 -32.79 3.68
N ILE A 496 7.11 -32.62 2.56
CA ILE A 496 6.72 -31.29 2.09
C ILE A 496 5.63 -30.78 3.03
N ASP A 497 5.95 -29.80 3.87
CA ASP A 497 4.98 -29.11 4.71
C ASP A 497 4.00 -28.35 3.81
N VAL A 498 2.74 -28.19 4.23
CA VAL A 498 1.72 -27.56 3.36
C VAL A 498 0.92 -26.52 4.16
N GLY A 499 0.58 -25.39 3.53
CA GLY A 499 -0.15 -24.29 4.17
C GLY A 499 0.81 -23.34 4.90
N ASP A 500 0.45 -22.90 6.10
CA ASP A 500 1.22 -21.88 6.84
C ASP A 500 2.65 -22.33 7.21
N GLU A 501 2.87 -23.64 7.32
CA GLU A 501 4.17 -24.25 7.62
C GLU A 501 5.05 -24.44 6.37
N TYR A 502 4.51 -24.24 5.16
CA TYR A 502 5.25 -24.47 3.92
C TYR A 502 6.53 -23.63 3.84
N THR A 503 7.63 -24.28 3.47
CA THR A 503 8.90 -23.62 3.14
C THR A 503 9.40 -24.14 1.79
N PRO A 504 10.04 -23.29 0.98
CA PRO A 504 10.54 -23.71 -0.32
C PRO A 504 11.57 -24.82 -0.17
N VAL A 505 11.33 -25.96 -0.81
CA VAL A 505 12.19 -27.15 -0.70
C VAL A 505 13.49 -27.01 -1.49
N ALA A 506 13.57 -26.04 -2.41
CA ALA A 506 14.77 -25.78 -3.20
C ALA A 506 15.03 -24.27 -3.38
N SER A 507 16.30 -23.89 -3.35
CA SER A 507 16.81 -22.57 -3.76
C SER A 507 17.86 -22.78 -4.85
N ILE A 508 17.53 -22.39 -6.08
CA ILE A 508 18.31 -22.70 -7.27
C ILE A 508 18.79 -21.40 -7.92
N ASN A 509 20.03 -21.05 -7.65
CA ASN A 509 20.71 -19.92 -8.29
C ASN A 509 21.76 -20.40 -9.32
N GLY A 510 22.22 -21.65 -9.22
CA GLY A 510 23.20 -22.26 -10.13
C GLY A 510 22.59 -23.00 -11.33
N SER A 511 23.41 -23.80 -12.04
CA SER A 511 23.01 -24.49 -13.27
C SER A 511 22.72 -25.99 -13.08
N ILE A 512 21.60 -26.47 -13.61
CA ILE A 512 21.27 -27.89 -13.74
C ILE A 512 21.24 -28.25 -15.22
N ASN A 513 22.18 -29.08 -15.67
CA ASN A 513 22.40 -29.38 -17.09
C ASN A 513 22.14 -30.86 -17.41
N SER A 514 21.14 -31.11 -18.26
CA SER A 514 20.81 -32.44 -18.81
C SER A 514 20.91 -32.49 -20.34
N ARG A 515 21.68 -31.60 -20.97
CA ARG A 515 21.77 -31.49 -22.43
C ARG A 515 22.40 -32.74 -23.07
N GLY A 516 21.99 -33.03 -24.31
CA GLY A 516 22.70 -33.98 -25.16
C GLY A 516 24.04 -33.41 -25.65
N GLY A 517 24.99 -34.30 -25.92
CA GLY A 517 26.29 -33.96 -26.45
C GLY A 517 26.21 -33.48 -27.91
N ALA A 518 27.20 -32.70 -28.31
CA ALA A 518 27.33 -32.23 -29.70
C ALA A 518 27.82 -33.34 -30.61
N GLY A 519 27.21 -33.47 -31.80
CA GLY A 519 27.78 -34.23 -32.91
C GLY A 519 28.78 -33.39 -33.69
N ASP A 520 29.68 -34.05 -34.43
CA ASP A 520 30.69 -33.35 -35.25
C ASP A 520 30.67 -33.81 -36.73
N ASN A 521 31.13 -32.96 -37.65
CA ASN A 521 31.29 -33.23 -39.10
C ASN A 521 30.08 -33.95 -39.75
N GLY A 522 28.87 -33.46 -39.46
CA GLY A 522 27.60 -34.01 -39.97
C GLY A 522 26.88 -34.96 -39.00
N GLY A 523 27.51 -35.31 -37.86
CA GLY A 523 26.83 -36.00 -36.75
C GLY A 523 25.78 -35.11 -36.08
N LEU A 524 24.67 -35.71 -35.66
CA LEU A 524 23.59 -35.01 -34.98
C LEU A 524 23.83 -34.92 -33.47
N TYR A 525 23.22 -33.90 -32.86
CA TYR A 525 23.18 -33.72 -31.41
C TYR A 525 22.39 -34.86 -30.75
N GLY A 526 22.81 -35.26 -29.56
CA GLY A 526 21.98 -36.07 -28.69
C GLY A 526 20.75 -35.28 -28.21
N GLU A 527 19.65 -35.98 -27.94
CA GLU A 527 18.49 -35.38 -27.29
C GLU A 527 18.80 -35.06 -25.82
N GLU A 528 18.07 -34.08 -25.28
CA GLU A 528 18.14 -33.73 -23.86
C GLU A 528 17.57 -34.84 -22.97
N GLY A 529 18.13 -34.93 -21.78
CA GLY A 529 17.70 -35.83 -20.72
C GLY A 529 16.49 -35.33 -19.94
N THR A 530 16.13 -36.04 -18.88
CA THR A 530 14.95 -35.72 -18.06
C THR A 530 15.35 -35.20 -16.68
N ILE A 531 14.71 -34.10 -16.26
CA ILE A 531 14.76 -33.60 -14.89
C ILE A 531 13.35 -33.70 -14.33
N THR A 532 13.14 -34.57 -13.34
CA THR A 532 11.83 -34.85 -12.76
C THR A 532 11.85 -34.64 -11.25
N GLY A 533 10.66 -34.45 -10.68
CA GLY A 533 10.46 -34.32 -9.24
C GLY A 533 9.26 -35.15 -8.81
N LYS A 534 9.20 -35.44 -7.51
CA LYS A 534 8.02 -36.09 -6.92
C LYS A 534 6.76 -35.24 -7.16
N LYS A 535 5.62 -35.91 -7.36
CA LYS A 535 4.30 -35.26 -7.45
C LYS A 535 4.05 -34.37 -6.24
N CYS A 536 3.74 -33.10 -6.50
CA CYS A 536 3.53 -32.12 -5.44
C CYS A 536 2.13 -32.24 -4.82
N PRO A 537 2.00 -31.91 -3.52
CA PRO A 537 0.71 -31.84 -2.85
C PRO A 537 -0.13 -30.66 -3.38
N GLN A 538 -1.40 -30.63 -2.98
CA GLN A 538 -2.35 -29.57 -3.34
C GLN A 538 -1.79 -28.17 -3.05
N GLY A 539 -2.03 -27.21 -3.95
CA GLY A 539 -1.54 -25.83 -3.85
C GLY A 539 -0.12 -25.58 -4.42
N LEU A 540 0.66 -26.63 -4.67
CA LEU A 540 2.04 -26.53 -5.16
C LEU A 540 2.21 -27.16 -6.56
N TYR A 541 3.17 -26.73 -7.37
CA TYR A 541 3.42 -27.25 -8.72
C TYR A 541 4.91 -27.22 -9.12
N GLY A 542 5.24 -27.82 -10.26
CA GLY A 542 6.60 -27.88 -10.80
C GLY A 542 7.48 -28.98 -10.18
N THR A 543 8.74 -29.04 -10.63
CA THR A 543 9.74 -30.00 -10.14
C THR A 543 10.14 -29.74 -8.69
N PHE A 544 10.09 -28.49 -8.25
CA PHE A 544 10.50 -28.02 -6.92
C PHE A 544 9.31 -27.69 -6.01
N CYS A 545 8.09 -28.06 -6.40
CA CYS A 545 6.86 -27.81 -5.63
C CYS A 545 6.68 -26.36 -5.20
N GLU A 546 6.77 -25.43 -6.14
CA GLU A 546 6.55 -24.00 -5.95
C GLU A 546 5.07 -23.67 -5.75
N GLU A 547 4.77 -22.54 -5.10
CA GLU A 547 3.40 -22.11 -4.82
C GLU A 547 2.69 -21.69 -6.11
N CYS A 548 1.45 -22.16 -6.33
CA CYS A 548 0.64 -21.71 -7.46
C CYS A 548 0.49 -20.16 -7.47
N PRO A 549 0.43 -19.54 -8.67
CA PRO A 549 0.36 -18.08 -8.79
C PRO A 549 -0.91 -17.48 -8.14
N ILE A 550 -0.80 -16.21 -7.71
CA ILE A 550 -1.90 -15.50 -7.03
C ILE A 550 -3.14 -15.45 -7.94
N GLY A 551 -4.31 -15.81 -7.38
CA GLY A 551 -5.56 -15.90 -8.13
C GLY A 551 -5.77 -17.23 -8.86
N THR A 552 -4.98 -18.26 -8.51
CA THR A 552 -5.21 -19.64 -8.91
C THR A 552 -5.30 -20.57 -7.70
N TYR A 553 -5.95 -21.72 -7.87
CA TYR A 553 -6.03 -22.80 -6.87
C TYR A 553 -5.74 -24.15 -7.51
N LYS A 554 -5.31 -25.10 -6.68
CA LYS A 554 -5.03 -26.48 -7.07
C LYS A 554 -5.47 -27.45 -5.97
N ASP A 555 -6.42 -28.30 -6.30
CA ASP A 555 -7.09 -29.25 -5.41
C ASP A 555 -6.65 -30.72 -5.62
N VAL A 556 -5.84 -30.99 -6.64
CA VAL A 556 -5.31 -32.32 -6.96
C VAL A 556 -3.79 -32.41 -6.76
N GLU A 557 -3.30 -33.61 -6.45
CA GLU A 557 -1.87 -33.90 -6.41
C GLU A 557 -1.30 -34.01 -7.83
N GLY A 558 -0.11 -33.44 -8.05
CA GLY A 558 0.58 -33.47 -9.33
C GLY A 558 1.64 -32.37 -9.44
N SER A 559 2.43 -32.35 -10.49
CA SER A 559 3.49 -31.34 -10.68
C SER A 559 3.29 -30.46 -11.91
N ASP A 560 2.27 -30.73 -12.72
CA ASP A 560 2.01 -29.92 -13.92
C ASP A 560 1.47 -28.54 -13.57
N GLU A 561 1.95 -27.51 -14.28
CA GLU A 561 1.53 -26.12 -14.12
C GLU A 561 0.04 -25.92 -14.48
N HIS A 562 -0.46 -26.68 -15.46
CA HIS A 562 -1.87 -26.64 -15.88
C HIS A 562 -2.87 -27.05 -14.79
N LEU A 563 -2.39 -27.65 -13.69
CA LEU A 563 -3.23 -27.97 -12.54
C LEU A 563 -3.53 -26.75 -11.64
N CYS A 564 -2.82 -25.63 -11.80
CA CYS A 564 -3.16 -24.37 -11.14
C CYS A 564 -4.28 -23.67 -11.94
N THR A 565 -5.52 -23.85 -11.48
CA THR A 565 -6.72 -23.33 -12.14
C THR A 565 -7.07 -21.92 -11.66
N PRO A 566 -7.50 -20.99 -12.54
CA PRO A 566 -7.84 -19.63 -12.14
C PRO A 566 -9.12 -19.59 -11.28
N CYS A 567 -9.12 -18.77 -10.23
CA CYS A 567 -10.27 -18.56 -9.35
C CYS A 567 -11.37 -17.77 -10.08
N SER A 568 -12.64 -18.10 -9.83
CA SER A 568 -13.76 -17.38 -10.45
C SER A 568 -13.82 -15.92 -9.98
N LEU A 569 -13.89 -15.01 -10.95
CA LEU A 569 -14.06 -13.57 -10.69
C LEU A 569 -15.46 -13.21 -10.19
N ASP A 570 -16.46 -14.08 -10.40
CA ASP A 570 -17.84 -13.84 -9.96
C ASP A 570 -18.00 -13.87 -8.44
N LEU A 571 -17.07 -14.54 -7.74
CA LEU A 571 -17.03 -14.64 -6.29
C LEU A 571 -16.22 -13.50 -5.63
N LEU A 572 -15.53 -12.68 -6.43
CA LEU A 572 -14.69 -11.60 -5.94
C LEU A 572 -15.49 -10.28 -5.91
N PRO A 573 -15.67 -9.66 -4.73
CA PRO A 573 -16.32 -8.35 -4.65
C PRO A 573 -15.57 -7.29 -5.48
N ASN A 574 -16.30 -6.35 -6.08
CA ASN A 574 -15.74 -5.29 -6.96
C ASN A 574 -14.56 -4.50 -6.34
N ARG A 575 -14.48 -4.42 -5.00
CA ARG A 575 -13.45 -3.68 -4.25
C ARG A 575 -12.49 -4.60 -3.48
N ALA A 576 -12.24 -5.81 -3.99
CA ALA A 576 -11.33 -6.79 -3.40
C ALA A 576 -10.27 -7.27 -4.39
N ASN A 577 -9.11 -7.66 -3.85
CA ASN A 577 -8.03 -8.32 -4.58
C ASN A 577 -7.71 -9.66 -3.91
N PHE A 578 -7.33 -10.67 -4.70
CA PHE A 578 -6.79 -11.93 -4.17
C PHE A 578 -5.51 -11.66 -3.40
N ILE A 579 -5.35 -12.37 -2.28
CA ILE A 579 -4.16 -12.25 -1.44
C ILE A 579 -3.19 -13.40 -1.69
N TYR A 580 -1.92 -13.12 -1.45
CA TYR A 580 -0.90 -14.15 -1.33
C TYR A 580 -1.21 -15.05 -0.12
N VAL A 581 -1.12 -16.35 -0.32
CA VAL A 581 -1.27 -17.37 0.73
C VAL A 581 -0.08 -18.31 0.65
N ARG A 582 0.55 -18.53 1.80
CA ARG A 582 1.67 -19.44 1.94
C ARG A 582 1.23 -20.88 1.70
N GLY A 583 2.01 -21.63 0.92
CA GLY A 583 1.71 -22.99 0.48
C GLY A 583 0.64 -23.08 -0.61
N GLY A 584 0.25 -21.95 -1.22
CA GLY A 584 -0.74 -21.90 -2.29
C GLY A 584 -2.18 -22.19 -1.84
N VAL A 585 -3.14 -21.94 -2.73
CA VAL A 585 -4.56 -22.13 -2.45
C VAL A 585 -5.00 -23.54 -2.86
N ARG A 586 -5.59 -24.29 -1.91
CA ARG A 586 -6.04 -25.67 -2.14
C ARG A 586 -7.50 -25.82 -2.56
N GLN A 587 -8.31 -24.78 -2.32
CA GLN A 587 -9.75 -24.79 -2.55
C GLN A 587 -10.14 -23.78 -3.63
N PRO A 588 -11.26 -24.00 -4.36
CA PRO A 588 -11.75 -23.06 -5.37
C PRO A 588 -12.10 -21.68 -4.80
N SER A 589 -12.38 -21.60 -3.49
CA SER A 589 -12.62 -20.34 -2.78
C SER A 589 -11.30 -19.66 -2.43
N CYS A 590 -10.83 -18.80 -3.31
CA CYS A 590 -9.57 -18.09 -3.12
C CYS A 590 -9.75 -16.92 -2.15
N PRO A 591 -8.86 -16.79 -1.14
CA PRO A 591 -8.98 -15.73 -0.17
C PRO A 591 -8.64 -14.38 -0.80
N TYR A 592 -9.36 -13.37 -0.34
CA TYR A 592 -9.26 -12.00 -0.85
C TYR A 592 -9.27 -11.01 0.31
N LYS A 593 -8.76 -9.81 0.06
CA LYS A 593 -8.83 -8.67 0.98
C LYS A 593 -9.37 -7.45 0.23
N CYS A 594 -10.13 -6.61 0.93
CA CYS A 594 -10.56 -5.33 0.39
C CYS A 594 -9.35 -4.42 0.09
N ILE A 595 -9.44 -3.57 -0.92
CA ILE A 595 -8.36 -2.66 -1.37
C ILE A 595 -7.87 -1.75 -0.22
N SER A 596 -8.74 -1.44 0.73
CA SER A 596 -8.42 -0.62 1.92
C SER A 596 -9.16 -1.14 3.14
N ASP A 597 -8.56 -0.98 4.32
CA ASP A 597 -9.17 -1.33 5.62
C ASP A 597 -10.42 -0.47 5.95
N LYS A 598 -10.71 0.57 5.14
CA LYS A 598 -11.95 1.36 5.23
C LYS A 598 -13.21 0.57 4.85
N TYR A 599 -13.06 -0.47 4.06
CA TYR A 599 -14.16 -1.30 3.57
C TYR A 599 -14.28 -2.56 4.43
N ARG A 600 -15.50 -2.93 4.84
CA ARG A 600 -15.73 -4.11 5.67
C ARG A 600 -15.97 -5.36 4.82
N MET A 601 -15.28 -6.44 5.17
CA MET A 601 -15.53 -7.79 4.64
C MET A 601 -16.91 -8.29 5.11
N PRO A 602 -17.64 -9.12 4.32
CA PRO A 602 -17.17 -9.83 3.13
C PRO A 602 -17.34 -9.08 1.79
N ASN A 603 -18.27 -8.12 1.69
CA ASN A 603 -18.64 -7.49 0.41
C ASN A 603 -17.85 -6.21 0.08
N CYS A 604 -16.95 -5.78 0.98
CA CYS A 604 -16.17 -4.55 0.84
C CYS A 604 -17.03 -3.29 0.68
N TYR A 605 -18.16 -3.22 1.41
CA TYR A 605 -19.04 -2.05 1.45
C TYR A 605 -18.53 -0.96 2.39
N THR A 606 -18.96 0.28 2.13
CA THR A 606 -18.83 1.38 3.10
C THR A 606 -19.84 1.20 4.24
N PRO A 607 -19.60 1.76 5.44
CA PRO A 607 -20.54 1.64 6.56
C PRO A 607 -21.96 2.18 6.28
N LEU A 608 -22.08 3.17 5.40
CA LEU A 608 -23.39 3.69 4.95
C LEU A 608 -24.09 2.70 4.02
N GLU A 609 -23.36 2.12 3.06
CA GLU A 609 -23.89 1.09 2.16
C GLU A 609 -24.31 -0.15 2.96
N GLU A 610 -23.51 -0.57 3.94
CA GLU A 610 -23.86 -1.67 4.86
C GLU A 610 -25.19 -1.39 5.58
N LEU A 611 -25.38 -0.19 6.14
CA LEU A 611 -26.66 0.22 6.73
C LEU A 611 -27.81 0.16 5.71
N MET A 612 -27.64 0.70 4.50
CA MET A 612 -28.68 0.68 3.47
C MET A 612 -29.05 -0.74 3.06
N TYR A 613 -28.07 -1.63 2.88
CA TYR A 613 -28.29 -3.01 2.49
C TYR A 613 -28.87 -3.87 3.64
N THR A 614 -28.59 -3.55 4.90
CA THR A 614 -29.26 -4.21 6.05
C THR A 614 -30.78 -4.01 6.04
N PHE A 615 -31.26 -2.88 5.51
CA PHE A 615 -32.69 -2.59 5.36
C PHE A 615 -33.27 -3.04 4.00
N GLY A 616 -32.57 -3.88 3.25
CA GLY A 616 -33.03 -4.40 1.96
C GLY A 616 -32.67 -3.55 0.75
N GLY A 617 -31.75 -2.58 0.90
CA GLY A 617 -31.19 -1.76 -0.18
C GLY A 617 -31.64 -0.28 -0.15
N PRO A 618 -31.23 0.51 -1.16
CA PRO A 618 -31.45 1.96 -1.19
C PRO A 618 -32.93 2.37 -1.19
N CYS A 619 -33.78 1.65 -1.94
CA CYS A 619 -35.20 1.95 -2.06
C CYS A 619 -35.98 1.75 -0.74
N PRO A 620 -35.91 0.59 -0.07
CA PRO A 620 -36.61 0.41 1.21
C PRO A 620 -36.06 1.31 2.32
N PHE A 621 -34.75 1.59 2.34
CA PHE A 621 -34.17 2.54 3.28
C PHE A 621 -34.74 3.96 3.10
N ALA A 622 -34.86 4.43 1.86
CA ALA A 622 -35.44 5.75 1.57
C ALA A 622 -36.93 5.85 1.96
N LEU A 623 -37.71 4.79 1.73
CA LEU A 623 -39.13 4.73 2.13
C LEU A 623 -39.28 4.75 3.65
N LEU A 624 -38.45 3.98 4.37
CA LEU A 624 -38.46 3.93 5.83
C LEU A 624 -38.07 5.29 6.42
N LEU A 625 -37.01 5.91 5.91
CA LEU A 625 -36.59 7.25 6.34
C LEU A 625 -37.70 8.28 6.09
N SER A 626 -38.33 8.26 4.92
CA SER A 626 -39.45 9.16 4.60
C SER A 626 -40.64 8.98 5.54
N CYS A 627 -40.99 7.74 5.88
CA CYS A 627 -42.08 7.45 6.82
C CYS A 627 -41.78 8.03 8.21
N ILE A 628 -40.56 7.84 8.71
CA ILE A 628 -40.11 8.38 9.99
C ILE A 628 -40.17 9.92 9.99
N LEU A 629 -39.71 10.56 8.92
CA LEU A 629 -39.70 12.02 8.80
C LEU A 629 -41.13 12.60 8.81
N VAL A 630 -42.08 11.96 8.12
CA VAL A 630 -43.49 12.39 8.11
C VAL A 630 -44.13 12.21 9.48
N LEU A 631 -43.90 11.07 10.15
CA LEU A 631 -44.40 10.82 11.51
C LEU A 631 -43.85 11.85 12.50
N LEU A 632 -42.56 12.17 12.41
CA LEU A 632 -41.92 13.19 13.24
C LEU A 632 -42.46 14.59 12.94
N ALA A 633 -42.72 14.92 11.67
CA ALA A 633 -43.32 16.19 11.28
C ALA A 633 -44.75 16.35 11.82
N LEU A 634 -45.55 15.28 11.76
CA LEU A 634 -46.90 15.24 12.34
C LEU A 634 -46.84 15.39 13.86
N PHE A 635 -45.91 14.69 14.53
CA PHE A 635 -45.71 14.82 15.97
C PHE A 635 -45.33 16.25 16.37
N LEU A 636 -44.38 16.88 15.68
CA LEU A 636 -44.00 18.27 15.93
C LEU A 636 -45.16 19.23 15.67
N ASN A 637 -46.01 18.97 14.67
CA ASN A 637 -47.19 19.78 14.40
C ASN A 637 -48.25 19.64 15.52
N VAL A 638 -48.52 18.42 16.00
CA VAL A 638 -49.40 18.17 17.15
C VAL A 638 -48.85 18.84 18.41
N LEU A 639 -47.55 18.71 18.67
CA LEU A 639 -46.87 19.35 19.80
C LEU A 639 -47.00 20.87 19.72
N ARG A 640 -46.85 21.46 18.52
CA ARG A 640 -47.09 22.89 18.29
C ARG A 640 -48.53 23.29 18.56
N ILE A 641 -49.50 22.57 18.02
CA ILE A 641 -50.93 22.86 18.27
C ILE A 641 -51.21 22.79 19.78
N LYS A 642 -50.57 21.88 20.53
CA LYS A 642 -50.73 21.78 21.97
C LYS A 642 -50.01 22.88 22.76
N VAL A 643 -48.80 23.27 22.37
CA VAL A 643 -47.97 24.29 23.05
C VAL A 643 -48.40 25.72 22.71
N VAL A 644 -48.88 25.95 21.49
CA VAL A 644 -49.23 27.28 20.96
C VAL A 644 -50.75 27.47 20.79
N GLY A 645 -51.53 26.40 20.74
CA GLY A 645 -52.99 26.42 20.52
C GLY A 645 -53.86 26.46 21.77
N SER A 646 -53.29 26.66 22.98
CA SER A 646 -54.11 26.83 24.19
C SER A 646 -54.76 28.22 24.32
N SER A 647 -54.66 29.10 23.32
CA SER A 647 -55.10 30.50 23.41
C SER A 647 -56.03 30.98 22.29
N SER A 648 -56.80 30.10 21.62
CA SER A 648 -57.74 30.52 20.55
C SER A 648 -59.23 30.38 20.85
N TYR A 649 -59.66 30.26 22.11
CA TYR A 649 -61.08 30.17 22.47
C TYR A 649 -61.64 31.35 23.30
N HIS A 650 -60.89 32.45 23.47
CA HIS A 650 -61.45 33.70 23.99
C HIS A 650 -61.08 34.87 23.08
N ARG A 651 -62.00 35.21 22.16
CA ARG A 651 -62.00 36.53 21.54
C ARG A 651 -63.44 36.97 21.28
N GLU A 652 -64.14 37.26 22.37
CA GLU A 652 -65.31 38.15 22.41
C GLU A 652 -65.00 39.26 23.43
N ASN A 653 -65.24 40.50 23.01
CA ASN A 653 -65.35 41.75 23.77
C ASN A 653 -64.17 42.20 24.66
N SER A 654 -63.39 43.15 24.11
CA SER A 654 -63.10 44.38 24.86
C SER A 654 -62.83 45.54 23.90
N ILE A 655 -63.77 46.48 23.92
CA ILE A 655 -63.64 47.83 23.40
C ILE A 655 -62.54 48.52 24.20
N GLU A 656 -61.41 48.84 23.58
CA GLU A 656 -60.58 50.01 23.91
C GLU A 656 -59.57 50.26 22.79
N HIS A 657 -59.85 51.27 21.97
CA HIS A 657 -58.81 51.92 21.19
C HIS A 657 -57.73 52.44 22.14
N HIS A 658 -56.48 51.98 22.06
CA HIS A 658 -55.28 52.80 22.31
C HIS A 658 -53.95 52.10 21.89
N CYS A 659 -53.23 52.79 21.00
CA CYS A 659 -51.78 52.97 20.95
C CYS A 659 -50.81 51.82 20.63
N HIS A 660 -49.89 52.14 19.70
CA HIS A 660 -48.44 52.12 19.91
C HIS A 660 -47.99 51.36 21.16
N HIS A 661 -47.28 50.25 20.98
CA HIS A 661 -46.50 49.69 22.07
C HIS A 661 -45.33 50.63 22.43
N PRO A 662 -45.35 51.29 23.60
CA PRO A 662 -44.17 51.94 24.14
C PRO A 662 -43.26 50.83 24.68
N PHE A 663 -41.96 50.96 24.49
CA PHE A 663 -41.01 50.25 25.37
C PHE A 663 -41.28 50.69 26.82
N PRO A 664 -41.03 49.83 27.83
CA PRO A 664 -41.04 50.27 29.21
C PRO A 664 -39.78 51.11 29.41
N TYR A 665 -39.85 52.40 29.08
CA TYR A 665 -38.96 53.37 29.70
C TYR A 665 -39.57 53.68 31.06
N LEU A 666 -38.78 53.54 32.12
CA LEU A 666 -39.05 54.22 33.37
C LEU A 666 -39.01 55.73 33.09
N LEU A 667 -40.13 56.26 32.61
CA LEU A 667 -40.39 57.69 32.53
C LEU A 667 -41.09 58.07 33.83
N SER A 668 -40.41 58.91 34.59
CA SER A 668 -40.90 59.49 35.83
C SER A 668 -42.27 60.12 35.62
N LEU A 669 -43.11 60.06 36.67
CA LEU A 669 -44.45 60.64 36.78
C LEU A 669 -44.57 62.13 36.36
N SER A 670 -43.47 62.81 36.04
CA SER A 670 -43.41 64.19 35.54
C SER A 670 -43.76 64.37 34.05
N GLU A 671 -43.74 63.32 33.22
CA GLU A 671 -44.04 63.44 31.77
C GLU A 671 -45.52 63.25 31.40
N VAL A 672 -46.39 62.87 32.36
CA VAL A 672 -47.82 62.54 32.09
C VAL A 672 -48.77 63.74 32.19
N ARG A 673 -48.27 64.97 32.41
CA ARG A 673 -49.11 66.18 32.55
C ARG A 673 -48.97 67.26 31.46
N GLY A 674 -48.22 67.02 30.39
CA GLY A 674 -48.17 67.91 29.22
C GLY A 674 -49.20 67.50 28.16
N THR A 675 -50.16 68.38 27.89
CA THR A 675 -51.23 68.21 26.91
C THR A 675 -50.70 68.02 25.47
N ARG A 676 -50.80 66.79 24.94
CA ARG A 676 -50.35 66.37 23.58
C ARG A 676 -50.90 67.19 22.39
N ALA A 677 -51.91 68.04 22.61
CA ALA A 677 -52.47 68.93 21.60
C ALA A 677 -51.65 70.23 21.41
N GLU A 678 -50.81 70.63 22.37
CA GLU A 678 -49.96 71.83 22.25
C GLU A 678 -48.71 71.60 21.37
N GLU A 679 -48.26 70.36 21.21
CA GLU A 679 -47.07 70.00 20.42
C GLU A 679 -47.28 70.16 18.90
N THR A 680 -48.49 69.92 18.39
CA THR A 680 -48.79 70.06 16.95
C THR A 680 -48.88 71.51 16.50
N GLN A 681 -49.35 72.39 17.38
CA GLN A 681 -49.47 73.83 17.13
C GLN A 681 -48.12 74.56 17.20
N SER A 682 -47.17 74.05 17.98
CA SER A 682 -45.83 74.63 18.15
C SER A 682 -44.79 74.10 17.16
N HIS A 683 -45.06 73.02 16.43
CA HIS A 683 -44.13 72.46 15.43
C HIS A 683 -43.93 73.43 14.24
N VAL A 684 -42.68 73.63 13.80
CA VAL A 684 -42.29 74.52 12.69
C VAL A 684 -41.95 73.73 11.43
N HIS A 685 -40.90 72.92 11.49
CA HIS A 685 -40.36 72.21 10.34
C HIS A 685 -39.61 70.95 10.77
N ARG A 686 -39.69 69.91 9.92
CA ARG A 686 -39.00 68.64 10.07
C ARG A 686 -37.85 68.57 9.06
N MET A 687 -36.63 68.46 9.57
CA MET A 687 -35.41 68.34 8.76
C MET A 687 -34.91 66.89 8.76
N TYR A 688 -34.80 66.27 7.59
CA TYR A 688 -34.32 64.89 7.46
C TYR A 688 -32.79 64.81 7.34
N PHE A 689 -32.19 63.77 7.92
CA PHE A 689 -30.78 63.42 7.70
C PHE A 689 -30.57 62.79 6.32
N MET A 690 -29.49 63.20 5.65
CA MET A 690 -29.02 62.66 4.39
C MET A 690 -28.19 61.39 4.62
N GLY A 691 -28.21 60.48 3.63
CA GLY A 691 -27.41 59.25 3.62
C GLY A 691 -28.14 57.98 4.08
N PRO A 692 -27.67 56.78 3.68
CA PRO A 692 -28.34 55.48 3.93
C PRO A 692 -28.03 54.84 5.30
N ASN A 693 -27.39 55.58 6.23
CA ASN A 693 -26.96 55.10 7.54
C ASN A 693 -26.07 53.84 7.48
N THR A 694 -25.02 53.87 6.66
CA THR A 694 -24.05 52.77 6.55
C THR A 694 -22.72 53.16 7.19
N PHE A 695 -21.87 52.18 7.51
CA PHE A 695 -20.55 52.47 8.08
C PHE A 695 -19.66 53.31 7.14
N ARG A 696 -19.94 53.31 5.83
CA ARG A 696 -19.23 54.11 4.83
C ARG A 696 -19.83 55.51 4.65
N GLU A 697 -21.14 55.64 4.86
CA GLU A 697 -21.88 56.90 4.71
C GLU A 697 -22.90 57.01 5.86
N PRO A 698 -22.49 57.62 6.99
CA PRO A 698 -23.36 57.86 8.13
C PRO A 698 -24.38 58.97 7.83
N TRP A 699 -25.35 59.13 8.73
CA TRP A 699 -26.29 60.24 8.66
C TRP A 699 -25.58 61.58 8.79
N HIS A 700 -25.94 62.54 7.94
CA HIS A 700 -25.42 63.91 8.04
C HIS A 700 -26.48 64.92 7.61
N LEU A 701 -26.39 66.14 8.09
CA LEU A 701 -27.25 67.26 7.70
C LEU A 701 -26.48 68.24 6.78
N PRO A 702 -27.16 68.85 5.81
CA PRO A 702 -26.56 69.87 4.94
C PRO A 702 -26.23 71.16 5.69
N TYR A 703 -25.16 71.83 5.26
CA TYR A 703 -24.84 73.20 5.69
C TYR A 703 -25.85 74.18 5.11
N SER A 704 -26.17 75.23 5.87
CA SER A 704 -27.25 76.22 5.68
C SER A 704 -28.65 75.80 6.19
N PRO A 705 -29.35 76.70 6.92
CA PRO A 705 -30.70 76.43 7.40
C PRO A 705 -31.73 76.51 6.26
N PRO A 706 -32.75 75.63 6.24
CA PRO A 706 -33.86 75.74 5.29
C PRO A 706 -34.61 77.07 5.45
N ASN A 707 -35.18 77.58 4.34
CA ASN A 707 -35.99 78.80 4.33
C ASN A 707 -37.13 78.82 5.37
N ALA A 708 -37.60 77.63 5.79
CA ALA A 708 -38.66 77.49 6.80
C ALA A 708 -38.19 77.72 8.25
N ILE A 709 -36.89 77.60 8.55
CA ILE A 709 -36.31 77.71 9.91
C ILE A 709 -35.41 78.95 10.05
N ILE A 710 -35.03 79.60 8.95
CA ILE A 710 -34.10 80.75 8.93
C ILE A 710 -34.50 81.89 9.88
N GLU A 711 -35.80 82.09 10.13
CA GLU A 711 -36.31 83.12 11.06
C GLU A 711 -36.19 82.74 12.54
N VAL A 712 -36.11 81.44 12.85
CA VAL A 712 -36.08 80.87 14.22
C VAL A 712 -34.65 80.65 14.72
N VAL A 713 -33.67 80.63 13.82
CA VAL A 713 -32.31 80.16 14.10
C VAL A 713 -31.25 81.21 13.74
N TYR A 714 -30.13 81.21 14.47
CA TYR A 714 -28.92 81.95 14.09
C TYR A 714 -28.06 81.10 13.14
N GLU A 715 -27.79 81.60 11.93
CA GLU A 715 -27.14 80.83 10.85
C GLU A 715 -25.75 80.31 11.25
N ASP A 716 -24.91 81.13 11.88
CA ASP A 716 -23.56 80.73 12.29
C ASP A 716 -23.55 79.67 13.40
N ALA A 717 -24.45 79.82 14.39
CA ALA A 717 -24.58 78.85 15.48
C ALA A 717 -25.23 77.55 15.00
N PHE A 718 -26.09 77.62 13.99
CA PHE A 718 -26.64 76.45 13.30
C PHE A 718 -25.55 75.65 12.59
N ASN A 719 -24.68 76.30 11.82
CA ASN A 719 -23.62 75.60 11.11
C ASN A 719 -22.65 74.88 12.07
N ARG A 720 -22.33 75.46 13.24
CA ARG A 720 -21.53 74.77 14.28
C ARG A 720 -22.25 73.56 14.87
N PHE A 721 -23.56 73.70 15.13
CA PHE A 721 -24.39 72.57 15.55
C PHE A 721 -24.38 71.43 14.51
N ILE A 722 -24.38 71.77 13.22
CA ILE A 722 -24.30 70.80 12.13
C ILE A 722 -22.95 70.08 12.13
N ASP A 723 -21.83 70.76 12.37
CA ASP A 723 -20.50 70.13 12.52
C ASP A 723 -20.49 69.11 13.66
N GLU A 724 -21.00 69.50 14.82
CA GLU A 724 -21.03 68.66 16.01
C GLU A 724 -21.96 67.45 15.84
N ILE A 725 -23.18 67.66 15.35
CA ILE A 725 -24.14 66.56 15.19
C ILE A 725 -23.72 65.58 14.08
N ASN A 726 -23.06 66.06 13.02
CA ASN A 726 -22.48 65.21 11.97
C ASN A 726 -21.27 64.40 12.50
N SER A 727 -20.55 64.93 13.49
CA SER A 727 -19.48 64.18 14.17
C SER A 727 -20.05 63.08 15.08
N VAL A 728 -21.15 63.35 15.79
CA VAL A 728 -21.82 62.38 16.68
C VAL A 728 -22.45 61.24 15.88
N SER A 729 -22.98 61.54 14.69
CA SER A 729 -23.60 60.56 13.79
C SER A 729 -22.59 59.65 13.08
N ALA A 730 -21.30 60.02 13.01
CA ALA A 730 -20.24 59.23 12.37
C ALA A 730 -19.96 57.91 13.11
N TYR A 731 -19.56 56.88 12.38
CA TYR A 731 -19.18 55.57 12.94
C TYR A 731 -17.66 55.45 13.08
N ASP A 732 -17.21 54.76 14.13
CA ASP A 732 -15.80 54.42 14.26
C ASP A 732 -15.41 53.34 13.24
N TRP A 733 -14.15 53.35 12.81
CA TRP A 733 -13.62 52.42 11.80
C TRP A 733 -13.76 50.93 12.21
N TRP A 734 -13.55 50.61 13.49
CA TRP A 734 -13.56 49.24 14.01
C TRP A 734 -14.97 48.61 13.94
N GLU A 735 -16.03 49.41 14.03
CA GLU A 735 -17.41 48.93 13.93
C GLU A 735 -17.70 48.35 12.54
N GLY A 736 -17.13 48.98 11.52
CA GLY A 736 -17.17 48.52 10.13
C GLY A 736 -16.34 47.26 9.92
N SER A 737 -15.17 47.14 10.56
CA SER A 737 -14.32 45.95 10.48
C SER A 737 -15.00 44.71 11.07
N VAL A 738 -15.65 44.82 12.25
CA VAL A 738 -16.42 43.72 12.85
C VAL A 738 -17.58 43.30 11.95
N HIS A 739 -18.30 44.27 11.37
CA HIS A 739 -19.35 43.97 10.40
C HIS A 739 -18.81 43.24 9.16
N SER A 740 -17.65 43.63 8.65
CA SER A 740 -17.01 42.99 7.49
C SER A 740 -16.64 41.52 7.79
N ILE A 741 -16.05 41.25 8.96
CA ILE A 741 -15.69 39.88 9.38
C ILE A 741 -16.94 39.02 9.53
N LEU A 742 -17.95 39.52 10.24
CA LEU A 742 -19.23 38.82 10.41
C LEU A 742 -19.94 38.60 9.08
N SER A 743 -19.84 39.52 8.11
CA SER A 743 -20.51 39.38 6.82
C SER A 743 -20.00 38.18 6.02
N VAL A 744 -18.72 37.80 6.22
CA VAL A 744 -18.11 36.62 5.62
C VAL A 744 -18.47 35.37 6.41
N LEU A 745 -18.36 35.36 7.74
CA LEU A 745 -18.54 34.15 8.55
C LEU A 745 -20.01 33.79 8.83
N ALA A 746 -20.86 34.79 9.04
CA ALA A 746 -22.24 34.65 9.48
C ALA A 746 -23.06 35.91 9.12
N TYR A 747 -23.49 36.01 7.87
CA TYR A 747 -24.25 37.16 7.35
C TYR A 747 -25.45 37.59 8.23
N PRO A 748 -26.28 36.67 8.79
CA PRO A 748 -27.38 37.08 9.67
C PRO A 748 -26.91 37.78 10.96
N CYS A 749 -25.80 37.34 11.53
CA CYS A 749 -25.18 37.98 12.70
C CYS A 749 -24.60 39.36 12.33
N ALA A 750 -24.05 39.51 11.12
CA ALA A 750 -23.56 40.78 10.61
C ALA A 750 -24.67 41.84 10.50
N TRP A 751 -25.87 41.42 10.06
CA TRP A 751 -27.04 42.29 10.00
C TRP A 751 -27.52 42.71 11.40
N SER A 752 -27.63 41.76 12.34
CA SER A 752 -28.01 42.06 13.73
C SER A 752 -27.02 43.03 14.40
N TRP A 753 -25.71 42.83 14.18
CA TRP A 753 -24.67 43.75 14.63
C TRP A 753 -24.86 45.16 14.09
N LYS A 754 -25.08 45.29 12.77
CA LYS A 754 -25.33 46.58 12.12
C LYS A 754 -26.56 47.28 12.70
N GLN A 755 -27.67 46.56 12.92
CA GLN A 755 -28.88 47.14 13.47
C GLN A 755 -28.73 47.55 14.95
N TRP A 756 -27.98 46.77 15.74
CA TRP A 756 -27.67 47.13 17.12
C TRP A 756 -26.82 48.41 17.21
N ARG A 757 -25.78 48.56 16.37
CA ARG A 757 -24.98 49.79 16.30
C ARG A 757 -25.82 51.01 15.90
N ARG A 758 -26.72 50.86 14.92
CA ARG A 758 -27.66 51.92 14.52
C ARG A 758 -28.59 52.36 15.66
N ARG A 759 -29.10 51.42 16.46
CA ARG A 759 -29.92 51.73 17.65
C ARG A 759 -29.13 52.53 18.67
N LYS A 760 -27.90 52.11 18.96
CA LYS A 760 -27.02 52.84 19.88
C LYS A 760 -26.74 54.28 19.38
N LYS A 761 -26.58 54.44 18.07
CA LYS A 761 -26.30 55.74 17.44
C LYS A 761 -27.48 56.71 17.52
N ILE A 762 -28.71 56.26 17.26
CA ILE A 762 -29.90 57.13 17.43
C ILE A 762 -30.14 57.52 18.89
N HIS A 763 -29.94 56.60 19.84
CA HIS A 763 -30.04 56.94 21.26
C HIS A 763 -29.02 58.00 21.66
N ARG A 764 -27.78 57.91 21.16
CA ARG A 764 -26.76 58.93 21.40
C ARG A 764 -27.12 60.28 20.79
N LEU A 765 -27.70 60.30 19.58
CA LEU A 765 -28.18 61.54 18.95
C LEU A 765 -29.34 62.17 19.74
N GLN A 766 -30.25 61.36 20.29
CA GLN A 766 -31.35 61.82 21.13
C GLN A 766 -30.85 62.40 22.46
N GLU A 767 -29.89 61.74 23.12
CA GLU A 767 -29.24 62.24 24.34
C GLU A 767 -28.48 63.54 24.07
N TYR A 768 -27.76 63.61 22.95
CA TYR A 768 -27.02 64.80 22.54
C TYR A 768 -27.95 66.02 22.45
N VAL A 769 -29.04 65.91 21.69
CA VAL A 769 -29.98 67.03 21.49
C VAL A 769 -30.84 67.31 22.72
N LYS A 770 -31.16 66.31 23.56
CA LYS A 770 -32.01 66.51 24.75
C LYS A 770 -31.25 67.09 25.95
N SER A 771 -29.97 66.76 26.10
CA SER A 771 -29.25 67.01 27.36
C SER A 771 -27.83 67.54 27.25
N GLU A 772 -27.11 67.32 26.14
CA GLU A 772 -25.71 67.76 26.01
C GLU A 772 -25.55 69.07 25.23
N TYR A 773 -26.49 69.40 24.32
CA TYR A 773 -26.43 70.61 23.50
C TYR A 773 -27.29 71.75 24.07
N ASP A 774 -26.71 72.93 24.25
CA ASP A 774 -27.33 74.10 24.90
C ASP A 774 -28.42 74.82 24.06
N HIS A 775 -28.85 74.23 22.93
CA HIS A 775 -29.79 74.80 21.96
C HIS A 775 -29.43 76.23 21.49
N SER A 776 -28.14 76.61 21.55
CA SER A 776 -27.65 77.97 21.28
C SER A 776 -28.02 78.51 19.90
N CYS A 777 -28.30 77.62 18.94
CA CYS A 777 -28.78 77.97 17.60
C CYS A 777 -30.19 78.56 17.56
N LEU A 778 -31.05 78.31 18.56
CA LEU A 778 -32.41 78.86 18.61
C LEU A 778 -32.41 80.33 19.09
N ARG A 779 -33.20 81.19 18.43
CA ARG A 779 -33.30 82.61 18.80
C ARG A 779 -34.07 82.84 20.11
N SER A 780 -35.12 82.06 20.37
CA SER A 780 -35.90 82.16 21.62
C SER A 780 -35.04 81.87 22.87
N CYS A 781 -35.18 82.72 23.89
CA CYS A 781 -34.50 82.54 25.17
C CYS A 781 -35.13 81.40 26.00
N ARG A 782 -36.47 81.26 25.97
CA ARG A 782 -37.19 80.20 26.68
C ARG A 782 -36.91 78.80 26.13
N SER A 783 -36.80 78.65 24.81
CA SER A 783 -36.47 77.35 24.23
C SER A 783 -35.07 76.87 24.62
N ARG A 784 -34.10 77.79 24.67
CA ARG A 784 -32.74 77.56 25.17
C ARG A 784 -32.71 77.19 26.65
N ALA A 785 -33.38 77.97 27.51
CA ALA A 785 -33.34 77.75 28.95
C ALA A 785 -34.04 76.46 29.40
N LEU A 786 -35.09 76.03 28.69
CA LEU A 786 -35.86 74.84 29.04
C LEU A 786 -35.37 73.57 28.34
N TYR A 787 -34.35 73.65 27.50
CA TYR A 787 -33.96 72.57 26.58
C TYR A 787 -35.16 72.02 25.80
N LYS A 788 -36.00 72.94 25.29
CA LYS A 788 -37.26 72.66 24.59
C LYS A 788 -37.32 73.44 23.29
N GLY A 789 -37.17 72.77 22.16
CA GLY A 789 -37.24 73.41 20.84
C GLY A 789 -36.76 72.55 19.68
N MET A 790 -36.04 71.47 19.97
CA MET A 790 -35.59 70.49 18.98
C MET A 790 -35.83 69.07 19.49
N LYS A 791 -36.30 68.17 18.62
CA LYS A 791 -36.49 66.75 18.96
C LYS A 791 -36.00 65.86 17.83
N VAL A 792 -35.22 64.84 18.15
CA VAL A 792 -34.73 63.87 17.17
C VAL A 792 -35.64 62.65 17.13
N GLY A 793 -36.18 62.34 15.95
CA GLY A 793 -36.94 61.14 15.67
C GLY A 793 -36.27 60.27 14.61
N ALA A 794 -36.66 59.00 14.57
CA ALA A 794 -36.20 58.09 13.53
C ALA A 794 -37.28 57.06 13.19
N THR A 795 -37.22 56.59 11.96
CA THR A 795 -38.04 55.46 11.49
C THR A 795 -37.70 54.17 12.24
N PRO A 796 -38.65 53.22 12.42
CA PRO A 796 -38.43 51.97 13.14
C PRO A 796 -37.31 51.09 12.53
N ASP A 797 -37.08 51.22 11.23
CA ASP A 797 -36.02 50.51 10.50
C ASP A 797 -34.64 51.18 10.64
N LEU A 798 -34.58 52.37 11.25
CA LEU A 798 -33.36 53.16 11.49
C LEU A 798 -32.59 53.51 10.21
N MET A 799 -33.31 53.65 9.10
CA MET A 799 -32.73 54.07 7.82
C MET A 799 -32.84 55.58 7.62
N VAL A 800 -33.93 56.19 8.10
CA VAL A 800 -34.16 57.63 8.06
C VAL A 800 -34.29 58.15 9.49
N ALA A 801 -33.58 59.25 9.77
CA ALA A 801 -33.69 60.05 10.99
C ALA A 801 -34.08 61.48 10.61
N TYR A 802 -34.69 62.21 11.54
CA TYR A 802 -35.08 63.60 11.35
C TYR A 802 -35.01 64.40 12.66
N ILE A 803 -34.96 65.73 12.53
CA ILE A 803 -35.01 66.69 13.63
C ILE A 803 -36.25 67.58 13.44
N ASP A 804 -37.12 67.59 14.43
CA ASP A 804 -38.31 68.44 14.49
C ASP A 804 -38.01 69.70 15.31
N PHE A 805 -38.32 70.87 14.74
CA PHE A 805 -38.18 72.17 15.40
C PHE A 805 -39.51 72.66 15.95
N PHE A 806 -39.52 73.18 17.17
CA PHE A 806 -40.70 73.69 17.86
C PHE A 806 -40.50 75.14 18.34
N LEU A 807 -41.56 75.96 18.30
CA LEU A 807 -41.57 77.33 18.79
C LEU A 807 -41.59 77.36 20.33
N GLY A 808 -40.73 78.18 20.93
CA GLY A 808 -40.58 78.32 22.39
C GLY A 808 -41.67 79.14 23.09
N GLY A 809 -42.70 79.63 22.37
CA GLY A 809 -43.81 80.41 22.91
C GLY A 809 -43.52 81.90 23.19
N ASP A 810 -42.25 82.30 23.31
CA ASP A 810 -41.85 83.73 23.41
C ASP A 810 -41.99 84.48 22.08
N GLU A 811 -41.94 83.74 20.97
CA GLU A 811 -42.11 84.23 19.60
C GLU A 811 -43.61 84.43 19.32
N LYS A 812 -44.25 85.40 20.00
CA LYS A 812 -45.64 85.78 19.73
C LYS A 812 -45.71 86.55 18.41
N ARG A 813 -46.15 85.88 17.32
CA ARG A 813 -46.78 86.55 16.18
C ARG A 813 -48.22 86.06 16.01
N LEU A 814 -49.14 87.03 16.04
CA LEU A 814 -50.53 86.90 15.62
C LEU A 814 -50.52 86.62 14.11
N ASP A 815 -50.72 85.35 13.72
CA ASP A 815 -51.32 84.90 12.44
C ASP A 815 -51.23 83.36 12.34
N MET A 816 -51.92 82.66 13.25
CA MET A 816 -51.91 81.18 13.29
C MET A 816 -52.48 80.52 12.02
N VAL A 817 -53.35 81.20 11.27
CA VAL A 817 -54.05 80.62 10.11
C VAL A 817 -53.20 80.66 8.82
N SER A 818 -52.25 81.60 8.68
CA SER A 818 -51.42 81.73 7.48
C SER A 818 -50.17 80.83 7.47
N ILE A 819 -49.84 80.22 8.61
CA ILE A 819 -48.67 79.35 8.80
C ILE A 819 -48.91 77.94 8.24
N ILE A 820 -50.16 77.49 8.09
CA ILE A 820 -50.49 76.12 7.65
C ILE A 820 -50.44 75.98 6.13
N GLN A 821 -51.06 76.90 5.37
CA GLN A 821 -50.96 76.90 3.90
C GLN A 821 -49.53 77.18 3.39
N LYS A 822 -48.71 77.92 4.15
CA LYS A 822 -47.29 78.15 3.82
C LYS A 822 -46.40 76.91 4.00
N ARG A 823 -46.89 75.82 4.61
CA ARG A 823 -46.12 74.57 4.86
C ARG A 823 -46.19 73.55 3.72
N PHE A 824 -47.13 73.70 2.79
CA PHE A 824 -47.19 72.89 1.57
C PHE A 824 -46.34 73.55 0.47
N PRO A 825 -45.61 72.75 -0.35
CA PRO A 825 -45.60 71.29 -0.37
C PRO A 825 -44.74 70.64 0.74
N MET A 826 -45.19 69.48 1.25
CA MET A 826 -44.49 68.72 2.29
C MET A 826 -43.83 67.46 1.69
N CYS A 827 -42.55 67.24 1.99
CA CYS A 827 -41.82 66.03 1.59
C CYS A 827 -41.82 65.00 2.73
N ILE A 828 -42.29 63.78 2.47
CA ILE A 828 -42.22 62.66 3.41
C ILE A 828 -41.36 61.56 2.81
N ILE A 829 -40.24 61.27 3.48
CA ILE A 829 -39.25 60.31 2.99
C ILE A 829 -39.63 58.89 3.42
N PHE A 830 -39.52 57.92 2.51
CA PHE A 830 -39.70 56.52 2.84
C PHE A 830 -38.56 56.02 3.72
N GLY A 831 -38.92 55.33 4.79
CA GLY A 831 -38.01 54.46 5.52
C GLY A 831 -37.66 53.23 4.69
N GLY A 832 -36.58 52.56 5.10
CA GLY A 832 -36.09 51.36 4.41
C GLY A 832 -35.15 51.65 3.24
N ALA A 833 -34.61 50.58 2.67
CA ALA A 833 -33.65 50.65 1.56
C ALA A 833 -34.01 49.68 0.42
N GLY A 834 -35.25 49.18 0.39
CA GLY A 834 -35.71 48.19 -0.59
C GLY A 834 -34.97 46.85 -0.50
N SER A 835 -34.43 46.51 0.67
CA SER A 835 -33.77 45.24 0.95
C SER A 835 -34.76 44.24 1.56
N TYR A 836 -34.46 42.95 1.49
CA TYR A 836 -35.30 41.91 2.09
C TYR A 836 -35.50 42.11 3.61
N MET A 837 -34.49 42.64 4.33
CA MET A 837 -34.59 42.92 5.76
C MET A 837 -35.25 44.25 6.12
N SER A 838 -35.32 45.19 5.18
CA SER A 838 -35.82 46.55 5.39
C SER A 838 -36.53 47.03 4.11
N PRO A 839 -37.77 46.57 3.88
CA PRO A 839 -38.59 47.03 2.75
C PRO A 839 -38.81 48.55 2.83
N TYR A 840 -39.19 49.16 1.70
CA TYR A 840 -39.63 50.56 1.74
C TYR A 840 -40.94 50.69 2.52
N ASN A 841 -41.03 51.73 3.34
CA ASN A 841 -42.16 51.96 4.23
C ASN A 841 -42.36 53.47 4.45
N LEU A 842 -43.58 53.96 4.28
CA LEU A 842 -44.01 55.30 4.68
C LEU A 842 -44.38 55.27 6.18
N HIS A 843 -43.54 55.89 7.00
CA HIS A 843 -43.79 56.01 8.44
C HIS A 843 -44.59 57.27 8.76
N SER A 844 -45.81 57.12 9.27
CA SER A 844 -46.64 58.21 9.75
C SER A 844 -46.60 58.31 11.28
N ASP A 845 -45.87 59.30 11.80
CA ASP A 845 -45.89 59.64 13.23
C ASP A 845 -47.24 60.26 13.64
N THR A 846 -47.58 60.21 14.93
CA THR A 846 -48.75 60.91 15.47
C THR A 846 -48.74 62.40 15.14
N LEU A 847 -47.56 63.03 15.11
CA LEU A 847 -47.39 64.42 14.68
C LEU A 847 -47.79 64.61 13.21
N LEU A 848 -47.33 63.72 12.31
CA LEU A 848 -47.64 63.80 10.89
C LEU A 848 -49.13 63.52 10.62
N THR A 849 -49.70 62.51 11.28
CA THR A 849 -51.12 62.16 11.17
C THR A 849 -52.01 63.28 11.70
N ASN A 850 -51.63 63.95 12.79
CA ASN A 850 -52.38 65.09 13.32
C ASN A 850 -52.24 66.34 12.44
N LEU A 851 -51.08 66.54 11.79
CA LEU A 851 -50.87 67.64 10.83
C LEU A 851 -51.72 67.44 9.57
N LEU A 852 -51.75 66.22 9.01
CA LEU A 852 -52.55 65.90 7.84
C LEU A 852 -54.05 65.73 8.19
N GLY A 853 -54.35 65.38 9.43
CA GLY A 853 -55.68 65.28 10.03
C GLY A 853 -56.52 66.56 9.95
N GLN A 854 -55.86 67.71 9.67
CA GLN A 854 -56.52 69.00 9.43
C GLN A 854 -57.18 69.08 8.04
N HIS A 855 -56.75 68.25 7.08
CA HIS A 855 -57.26 68.23 5.70
C HIS A 855 -57.85 66.89 5.27
N VAL A 856 -57.26 65.77 5.72
CA VAL A 856 -57.69 64.41 5.40
C VAL A 856 -58.03 63.68 6.70
N PRO A 857 -59.18 62.99 6.82
CA PRO A 857 -59.50 62.22 8.02
C PRO A 857 -58.40 61.22 8.38
N ALA A 858 -58.08 61.08 9.68
CA ALA A 858 -57.02 60.21 10.14
C ALA A 858 -57.24 58.72 9.76
N THR A 859 -58.49 58.28 9.64
CA THR A 859 -58.86 56.93 9.19
C THR A 859 -58.50 56.69 7.71
N VAL A 860 -58.80 57.65 6.84
CA VAL A 860 -58.44 57.61 5.42
C VAL A 860 -56.92 57.65 5.25
N TRP A 861 -56.23 58.54 5.97
CA TRP A 861 -54.77 58.64 5.92
C TRP A 861 -54.07 57.35 6.40
N THR A 862 -54.51 56.79 7.52
CA THR A 862 -53.91 55.54 8.06
C THR A 862 -54.17 54.34 7.15
N ARG A 863 -55.36 54.24 6.55
CA ARG A 863 -55.70 53.22 5.55
C ARG A 863 -54.87 53.36 4.27
N LEU A 864 -54.68 54.59 3.79
CA LEU A 864 -53.83 54.91 2.65
C LEU A 864 -52.37 54.50 2.91
N VAL A 865 -51.84 54.85 4.08
CA VAL A 865 -50.48 54.49 4.50
C VAL A 865 -50.34 52.96 4.56
N ALA A 866 -51.32 52.24 5.09
CA ALA A 866 -51.32 50.78 5.13
C ALA A 866 -51.33 50.16 3.70
N GLY A 867 -52.16 50.67 2.79
CA GLY A 867 -52.21 50.24 1.39
C GLY A 867 -50.91 50.53 0.63
N LEU A 868 -50.37 51.74 0.77
CA LEU A 868 -49.12 52.13 0.14
C LEU A 868 -47.95 51.29 0.67
N ASN A 869 -47.90 51.02 1.98
CA ASN A 869 -46.87 50.17 2.59
C ASN A 869 -46.96 48.72 2.11
N ALA A 870 -48.17 48.20 1.85
CA ALA A 870 -48.36 46.87 1.25
C ALA A 870 -47.77 46.79 -0.16
N GLN A 871 -47.89 47.84 -0.98
CA GLN A 871 -47.27 47.90 -2.30
C GLN A 871 -45.75 48.14 -2.23
N LEU A 872 -45.30 49.11 -1.41
CA LEU A 872 -43.88 49.44 -1.20
C LEU A 872 -43.06 48.25 -0.68
N ARG A 873 -43.68 47.33 0.07
CA ARG A 873 -43.07 46.07 0.50
C ARG A 873 -42.46 45.26 -0.66
N THR A 874 -43.12 45.28 -1.81
CA THR A 874 -42.74 44.47 -2.99
C THR A 874 -41.63 45.14 -3.83
N VAL A 875 -41.34 46.41 -3.56
CA VAL A 875 -40.33 47.20 -4.28
C VAL A 875 -38.93 46.75 -3.88
N ARG A 876 -38.12 46.34 -4.85
CA ARG A 876 -36.73 45.90 -4.63
C ARG A 876 -35.76 46.93 -5.17
N HIS A 877 -34.73 47.25 -4.39
CA HIS A 877 -33.68 48.18 -4.81
C HIS A 877 -32.93 47.72 -6.08
N CYS A 878 -32.61 46.42 -6.19
CA CYS A 878 -31.90 45.85 -7.34
C CYS A 878 -32.73 45.77 -8.64
N SER A 879 -34.04 46.02 -8.57
CA SER A 879 -34.96 46.01 -9.73
C SER A 879 -35.95 47.18 -9.63
N ILE A 880 -35.47 48.35 -9.21
CA ILE A 880 -36.29 49.51 -8.86
C ILE A 880 -37.16 49.99 -10.03
N ARG A 881 -36.64 49.92 -11.27
CA ARG A 881 -37.35 50.33 -12.50
C ARG A 881 -38.61 49.51 -12.76
N SER A 882 -38.55 48.19 -12.59
CA SER A 882 -39.73 47.33 -12.80
C SER A 882 -40.63 47.27 -11.56
N ALA A 883 -40.06 47.48 -10.37
CA ALA A 883 -40.79 47.30 -9.12
C ALA A 883 -41.53 48.55 -8.65
N LEU A 884 -41.18 49.76 -9.11
CA LEU A 884 -41.91 51.00 -8.82
C LEU A 884 -43.13 51.23 -9.71
N MET A 885 -43.18 50.66 -10.92
CA MET A 885 -44.34 50.79 -11.82
C MET A 885 -45.67 50.44 -11.13
N PRO A 886 -45.82 49.29 -10.45
CA PRO A 886 -47.07 48.95 -9.76
C PRO A 886 -47.44 49.92 -8.64
N VAL A 887 -46.46 50.62 -8.05
CA VAL A 887 -46.72 51.61 -7.00
C VAL A 887 -47.23 52.92 -7.60
N ILE A 888 -46.66 53.35 -8.73
CA ILE A 888 -47.11 54.54 -9.47
C ILE A 888 -48.55 54.33 -9.97
N ASP A 889 -48.82 53.16 -10.56
CA ASP A 889 -50.16 52.77 -11.01
C ASP A 889 -51.16 52.76 -9.84
N TRP A 890 -50.76 52.21 -8.68
CA TRP A 890 -51.60 52.19 -7.48
C TRP A 890 -51.85 53.59 -6.91
N ILE A 891 -50.85 54.48 -6.88
CA ILE A 891 -51.02 55.88 -6.43
C ILE A 891 -52.02 56.61 -7.33
N ASN A 892 -51.92 56.44 -8.65
CA ASN A 892 -52.80 57.11 -9.60
C ASN A 892 -54.23 56.55 -9.61
N SER A 893 -54.40 55.24 -9.39
CA SER A 893 -55.73 54.59 -9.44
C SER A 893 -56.46 54.55 -8.09
N HIS A 894 -55.75 54.33 -6.98
CA HIS A 894 -56.36 54.13 -5.65
C HIS A 894 -56.22 55.34 -4.72
N ALA A 895 -55.05 56.00 -4.72
CA ALA A 895 -54.73 57.05 -3.74
C ALA A 895 -55.21 58.45 -4.17
N ASN A 896 -54.75 58.94 -5.34
CA ASN A 896 -55.04 60.31 -5.80
C ASN A 896 -56.55 60.60 -5.99
N PRO A 897 -57.38 59.71 -6.55
CA PRO A 897 -58.82 59.98 -6.71
C PRO A 897 -59.56 60.25 -5.40
N GLN A 898 -59.18 59.57 -4.30
CA GLN A 898 -59.78 59.81 -2.97
C GLN A 898 -59.21 61.04 -2.27
N LEU A 899 -57.94 61.38 -2.51
CA LEU A 899 -57.30 62.53 -1.88
C LEU A 899 -57.64 63.86 -2.57
N GLU A 900 -57.87 63.85 -3.89
CA GLU A 900 -58.33 65.02 -4.65
C GLU A 900 -59.68 65.52 -4.14
N PHE A 901 -60.56 64.63 -3.68
CA PHE A 901 -61.81 65.00 -3.00
C PHE A 901 -61.59 65.86 -1.74
N HIS A 902 -60.42 65.72 -1.08
CA HIS A 902 -60.01 66.51 0.08
C HIS A 902 -59.04 67.66 -0.28
N GLY A 903 -58.80 67.94 -1.57
CA GLY A 903 -57.92 69.02 -2.04
C GLY A 903 -56.42 68.75 -1.89
N VAL A 904 -56.02 67.48 -1.71
CA VAL A 904 -54.64 67.05 -1.52
C VAL A 904 -54.22 66.12 -2.65
N LYS A 905 -53.02 66.31 -3.21
CA LYS A 905 -52.45 65.42 -4.24
C LYS A 905 -51.11 64.85 -3.79
N ILE A 906 -50.85 63.57 -4.10
CA ILE A 906 -49.60 62.89 -3.78
C ILE A 906 -48.87 62.48 -5.06
N GLU A 907 -47.58 62.85 -5.13
CA GLU A 907 -46.70 62.43 -6.21
C GLU A 907 -45.43 61.76 -5.65
N LEU A 908 -44.98 60.70 -6.33
CA LEU A 908 -43.75 60.00 -5.97
C LEU A 908 -42.53 60.82 -6.43
N GLY A 909 -41.52 60.94 -5.58
CA GLY A 909 -40.30 61.67 -5.90
C GLY A 909 -39.05 61.06 -5.29
N TRP A 910 -37.89 61.50 -5.76
CA TRP A 910 -36.62 61.31 -5.07
C TRP A 910 -36.13 62.65 -4.51
N PHE A 911 -35.59 62.59 -3.30
CA PHE A 911 -35.16 63.75 -2.53
C PHE A 911 -33.75 63.54 -2.01
N GLN A 912 -33.03 64.64 -1.79
CA GLN A 912 -31.75 64.67 -1.05
C GLN A 912 -30.68 63.72 -1.60
N ALA A 913 -30.30 63.88 -2.88
CA ALA A 913 -29.20 63.11 -3.46
C ALA A 913 -27.85 63.45 -2.80
N THR A 914 -27.10 62.41 -2.49
CA THR A 914 -25.76 62.47 -1.90
C THR A 914 -24.67 62.37 -2.97
N ALA A 915 -23.45 62.80 -2.66
CA ALA A 915 -22.30 62.72 -3.57
C ALA A 915 -21.94 61.27 -3.96
N SER A 916 -22.39 60.27 -3.19
CA SER A 916 -22.21 58.84 -3.47
C SER A 916 -23.18 58.29 -4.53
N GLY A 917 -24.14 59.12 -4.99
CA GLY A 917 -25.20 58.73 -5.93
C GLY A 917 -26.41 58.09 -5.25
N TYR A 918 -26.49 58.08 -3.91
CA TYR A 918 -27.67 57.61 -3.20
C TYR A 918 -28.74 58.70 -3.16
N TYR A 919 -29.97 58.33 -3.57
CA TYR A 919 -31.16 59.17 -3.51
C TYR A 919 -32.19 58.53 -2.56
N GLN A 920 -32.90 59.35 -1.78
CA GLN A 920 -33.95 58.89 -0.89
C GLN A 920 -35.30 58.99 -1.62
N LEU A 921 -36.05 57.89 -1.66
CA LEU A 921 -37.41 57.90 -2.21
C LEU A 921 -38.39 58.46 -1.20
N GLY A 922 -39.43 59.15 -1.66
CA GLY A 922 -40.50 59.64 -0.80
C GLY A 922 -41.71 60.10 -1.60
N ILE A 923 -42.67 60.68 -0.89
CA ILE A 923 -43.84 61.32 -1.48
C ILE A 923 -43.80 62.83 -1.27
N LEU A 924 -44.23 63.57 -2.29
CA LEU A 924 -44.55 64.98 -2.23
C LEU A 924 -46.05 65.13 -2.01
N VAL A 925 -46.44 65.76 -0.91
CA VAL A 925 -47.84 66.09 -0.62
C VAL A 925 -48.05 67.56 -0.95
N ALA A 926 -48.91 67.84 -1.95
CA ALA A 926 -49.27 69.18 -2.40
C ALA A 926 -50.74 69.50 -2.09
N PHE A 927 -51.03 70.77 -1.83
CA PHE A 927 -52.37 71.27 -1.47
C PHE A 927 -52.86 72.28 -2.52
N GLY A 928 -54.08 72.06 -3.04
CA GLY A 928 -54.71 72.88 -4.09
C GLY A 928 -54.03 72.80 -5.47
N ASP A 929 -54.56 73.56 -6.44
CA ASP A 929 -53.95 73.73 -7.77
C ASP A 929 -52.69 74.59 -7.66
N TYR A 930 -51.61 74.04 -7.10
CA TYR A 930 -50.29 74.49 -7.46
C TYR A 930 -50.16 74.26 -8.96
N TYR A 931 -50.29 75.33 -9.74
CA TYR A 931 -49.99 75.34 -11.16
C TYR A 931 -48.53 74.88 -11.34
N PHE A 932 -48.34 73.59 -11.67
CA PHE A 932 -47.09 73.03 -12.21
C PHE A 932 -46.82 73.55 -13.64
N GLN A 933 -47.35 74.72 -13.98
CA GLN A 933 -47.50 75.22 -15.35
C GLN A 933 -46.34 76.12 -15.81
N ASP A 934 -45.25 76.19 -15.05
CA ASP A 934 -44.02 76.85 -15.51
C ASP A 934 -42.94 75.89 -16.05
N MET A 935 -43.27 74.61 -16.31
CA MET A 935 -42.30 73.66 -16.88
C MET A 935 -42.80 72.81 -18.05
N LEU A 936 -43.79 73.32 -18.79
CA LEU A 936 -44.25 72.77 -20.06
C LEU A 936 -44.05 73.80 -21.19
N GLN A 937 -42.88 73.81 -21.84
CA GLN A 937 -42.69 73.90 -23.31
C GLN A 937 -41.18 73.79 -23.69
N PRO A 938 -40.80 73.49 -24.94
CA PRO A 938 -40.31 72.19 -25.38
C PRO A 938 -38.99 72.33 -26.20
N ASP A 939 -38.49 71.26 -26.81
CA ASP A 939 -38.19 71.30 -28.25
C ASP A 939 -37.94 69.89 -28.81
N LEU A 940 -38.78 69.56 -29.78
CA LEU A 940 -38.63 68.45 -30.72
C LEU A 940 -37.50 68.77 -31.70
N LEU A 941 -36.72 67.76 -32.06
CA LEU A 941 -36.22 67.48 -33.43
C LEU A 941 -35.66 66.05 -33.39
N ASP A 942 -36.44 65.05 -33.75
CA ASP A 942 -36.70 64.56 -35.11
C ASP A 942 -35.81 63.34 -35.44
N SER A 943 -36.29 62.51 -36.36
CA SER A 943 -35.66 61.34 -36.97
C SER A 943 -35.79 60.02 -36.17
N SER A 944 -36.81 59.20 -36.42
CA SER A 944 -37.06 58.35 -37.61
C SER A 944 -36.22 57.07 -37.65
N ASP A 945 -36.95 55.96 -37.72
CA ASP A 945 -36.67 54.74 -38.50
C ASP A 945 -35.58 53.73 -38.09
N ASP A 946 -36.09 52.61 -37.58
CA ASP A 946 -36.21 51.33 -38.28
C ASP A 946 -34.97 50.43 -38.50
N SER A 947 -35.04 49.25 -37.86
CA SER A 947 -34.45 47.95 -38.28
C SER A 947 -32.88 47.89 -38.33
N THR A 948 -32.14 46.78 -38.32
CA THR A 948 -32.36 45.35 -38.47
C THR A 948 -31.10 44.59 -38.00
N ARG A 949 -31.32 43.41 -37.40
CA ARG A 949 -30.60 42.12 -37.56
C ARG A 949 -29.04 41.98 -37.56
N LYS A 950 -28.65 41.04 -36.67
CA LYS A 950 -27.83 39.81 -36.87
C LYS A 950 -26.32 39.82 -36.53
N LYS A 951 -26.06 39.18 -35.38
CA LYS A 951 -25.25 37.96 -35.13
C LYS A 951 -23.75 37.89 -35.51
N VAL A 952 -22.96 37.66 -34.45
CA VAL A 952 -21.93 36.60 -34.21
C VAL A 952 -20.62 36.71 -35.01
N GLY A 953 -19.42 36.62 -34.43
CA GLY A 953 -19.02 36.50 -33.02
C GLY A 953 -17.53 36.21 -32.83
N SER A 954 -17.09 36.36 -31.57
CA SER A 954 -15.99 35.64 -30.90
C SER A 954 -14.53 36.18 -31.13
N PRO A 955 -13.55 35.78 -30.28
CA PRO A 955 -13.10 36.61 -29.15
C PRO A 955 -11.56 36.66 -28.97
N ARG A 956 -11.01 37.57 -28.14
CA ARG A 956 -9.96 37.22 -27.14
C ARG A 956 -9.66 38.38 -26.19
N GLU A 957 -9.29 37.96 -24.98
CA GLU A 957 -8.88 38.70 -23.79
C GLU A 957 -7.71 39.67 -24.00
N SER A 958 -7.71 40.82 -23.32
CA SER A 958 -6.84 41.06 -22.14
C SER A 958 -6.77 42.55 -21.73
N LEU A 959 -7.14 42.79 -20.48
CA LEU A 959 -6.50 43.65 -19.48
C LEU A 959 -6.00 45.07 -19.86
N LYS A 960 -6.70 46.10 -19.33
CA LYS A 960 -6.21 47.39 -18.74
C LYS A 960 -7.46 48.24 -18.41
N GLN A 961 -7.89 48.36 -17.16
CA GLN A 961 -7.43 49.29 -16.12
C GLN A 961 -7.55 50.79 -16.50
N LYS A 962 -8.48 51.47 -15.80
CA LYS A 962 -8.67 52.93 -15.63
C LYS A 962 -9.10 53.69 -16.91
N THR A 963 -10.07 54.61 -16.89
CA THR A 963 -10.22 55.74 -15.97
C THR A 963 -11.64 56.32 -16.08
N TRP A 964 -12.21 56.73 -14.93
CA TRP A 964 -13.29 57.71 -14.82
C TRP A 964 -12.91 59.03 -15.51
N ALA A 965 -13.78 59.60 -16.34
CA ALA A 965 -14.12 61.03 -16.35
C ALA A 965 -15.15 61.31 -17.46
N HIS A 966 -16.03 62.28 -17.23
CA HIS A 966 -16.98 62.87 -18.18
C HIS A 966 -18.23 62.05 -18.54
N THR A 967 -19.27 62.19 -17.71
CA THR A 967 -20.50 62.89 -18.14
C THR A 967 -21.35 63.22 -16.91
N SER A 968 -20.80 64.11 -16.08
CA SER A 968 -21.59 65.03 -15.28
C SER A 968 -22.16 66.08 -16.24
N GLN A 969 -23.32 65.80 -16.84
CA GLN A 969 -24.11 66.83 -17.53
C GLN A 969 -25.59 66.45 -17.50
N ALA A 970 -26.35 67.29 -16.77
CA ALA A 970 -27.79 67.46 -16.82
C ALA A 970 -28.67 66.31 -16.27
N PHE A 971 -28.53 65.97 -14.97
CA PHE A 971 -29.77 65.95 -14.19
C PHE A 971 -30.26 67.39 -14.17
N SER A 972 -31.34 67.70 -14.91
CA SER A 972 -31.94 69.03 -14.86
C SER A 972 -32.26 69.31 -13.40
N LEU A 973 -31.45 70.15 -12.76
CA LEU A 973 -31.56 70.52 -11.36
C LEU A 973 -32.72 71.51 -11.27
N LYS A 974 -33.92 71.00 -11.53
CA LYS A 974 -35.17 71.75 -11.47
C LYS A 974 -35.53 71.84 -10.00
N ARG A 975 -34.97 72.89 -9.38
CA ARG A 975 -35.20 73.26 -7.99
C ARG A 975 -36.70 73.37 -7.78
N ILE A 976 -37.27 72.50 -6.95
CA ILE A 976 -38.65 72.66 -6.50
C ILE A 976 -38.67 73.98 -5.71
N THR A 977 -39.55 74.90 -6.09
CA THR A 977 -39.63 76.27 -5.56
C THR A 977 -39.61 76.25 -4.03
N ARG A 978 -38.76 77.09 -3.41
CA ARG A 978 -38.40 77.15 -1.96
C ARG A 978 -37.25 76.28 -1.43
N GLY A 979 -36.35 75.78 -2.28
CA GLY A 979 -35.01 75.33 -1.83
C GLY A 979 -34.89 73.84 -1.46
N ILE A 980 -35.76 72.99 -2.01
CA ILE A 980 -35.70 71.53 -1.84
C ILE A 980 -34.91 70.93 -3.03
N ASN A 981 -33.86 70.15 -2.74
CA ASN A 981 -33.11 69.40 -3.74
C ASN A 981 -33.79 68.04 -3.99
N GLY A 982 -34.47 67.86 -5.12
CA GLY A 982 -35.15 66.61 -5.50
C GLY A 982 -35.83 66.69 -6.87
N GLY A 983 -36.38 65.56 -7.34
CA GLY A 983 -37.10 65.44 -8.61
C GLY A 983 -38.29 64.48 -8.51
N LEU A 984 -39.35 64.75 -9.28
CA LEU A 984 -40.56 63.93 -9.35
C LEU A 984 -40.33 62.69 -10.25
N ILE A 985 -40.95 61.58 -9.88
CA ILE A 985 -40.87 60.29 -10.58
C ILE A 985 -42.20 59.99 -11.26
N ASN A 986 -42.27 60.29 -12.55
CA ASN A 986 -43.31 59.87 -13.49
C ASN A 986 -42.78 58.77 -14.43
N ASP A 987 -43.66 58.17 -15.23
CA ASP A 987 -43.35 57.06 -16.17
C ASP A 987 -42.16 57.34 -17.09
N VAL A 988 -41.99 58.61 -17.50
CA VAL A 988 -40.89 59.06 -18.38
C VAL A 988 -39.56 59.17 -17.61
N THR A 989 -39.57 59.76 -16.41
CA THR A 989 -38.39 59.96 -15.55
C THR A 989 -37.93 58.68 -14.83
N LEU A 990 -38.78 57.66 -14.75
CA LEU A 990 -38.41 56.37 -14.15
C LEU A 990 -37.28 55.66 -14.93
N ARG A 991 -37.23 55.88 -16.25
CA ARG A 991 -36.22 55.26 -17.14
C ARG A 991 -34.80 55.83 -16.92
N SER A 992 -34.70 57.06 -16.41
CA SER A 992 -33.42 57.75 -16.18
C SER A 992 -32.83 57.54 -14.77
N LEU A 993 -33.47 56.73 -13.90
CA LEU A 993 -32.91 56.37 -12.59
C LEU A 993 -31.79 55.32 -12.74
N ASP A 994 -30.57 55.69 -12.32
CA ASP A 994 -29.40 54.83 -12.30
C ASP A 994 -29.31 53.99 -11.01
N PHE A 995 -28.99 52.69 -11.14
CA PHE A 995 -28.74 51.80 -9.99
C PHE A 995 -27.57 50.85 -10.24
N LYS A 996 -26.79 50.55 -9.20
CA LYS A 996 -25.68 49.58 -9.24
C LYS A 996 -26.20 48.16 -9.01
N ARG A 997 -25.71 47.17 -9.79
CA ARG A 997 -26.01 45.74 -9.59
C ARG A 997 -24.99 45.13 -8.61
N ASP A 998 -25.47 44.55 -7.51
CA ASP A 998 -24.62 43.93 -6.49
C ASP A 998 -24.19 42.49 -6.85
N PHE A 999 -23.01 42.06 -6.41
CA PHE A 999 -22.50 40.68 -6.57
C PHE A 999 -23.40 39.60 -5.94
N LEU A 1000 -24.29 39.99 -5.03
CA LEU A 1000 -25.25 39.11 -4.35
C LEU A 1000 -26.58 38.95 -5.12
N PHE A 1001 -26.63 39.39 -6.38
CA PHE A 1001 -27.81 39.26 -7.25
C PHE A 1001 -28.46 37.85 -7.27
N PRO A 1002 -27.74 36.71 -7.36
CA PRO A 1002 -28.39 35.40 -7.35
C PRO A 1002 -29.12 35.08 -6.03
N LEU A 1003 -28.61 35.57 -4.89
CA LEU A 1003 -29.30 35.43 -3.59
C LEU A 1003 -30.56 36.31 -3.51
N SER A 1004 -30.58 37.44 -4.24
CA SER A 1004 -31.76 38.30 -4.35
C SER A 1004 -32.92 37.69 -5.15
N LEU A 1005 -32.66 36.64 -5.95
CA LEU A 1005 -33.71 35.86 -6.62
C LEU A 1005 -34.42 34.92 -5.63
N LEU A 1006 -33.69 34.36 -4.65
CA LEU A 1006 -34.21 33.46 -3.63
C LEU A 1006 -34.91 34.22 -2.49
N LEU A 1007 -34.34 35.35 -2.05
CA LEU A 1007 -34.85 36.17 -0.95
C LEU A 1007 -35.55 37.41 -1.47
N HIS A 1008 -36.87 37.39 -1.46
CA HIS A 1008 -37.66 38.55 -1.83
C HIS A 1008 -39.00 38.62 -1.11
N ASN A 1009 -39.48 39.84 -0.91
CA ASN A 1009 -40.79 40.07 -0.32
C ASN A 1009 -41.89 39.78 -1.35
N THR A 1010 -42.81 38.89 -0.98
CA THR A 1010 -43.95 38.48 -1.81
C THR A 1010 -45.27 38.99 -1.24
N ARG A 1011 -46.34 38.88 -2.03
CA ARG A 1011 -47.73 39.03 -1.56
C ARG A 1011 -48.14 37.84 -0.67
N PRO A 1012 -49.08 38.01 0.26
CA PRO A 1012 -49.56 36.94 1.15
C PRO A 1012 -50.51 35.97 0.42
N VAL A 1013 -50.63 34.72 0.91
CA VAL A 1013 -51.28 33.58 0.21
C VAL A 1013 -52.48 32.99 1.01
N GLY A 1014 -52.68 33.37 2.27
CA GLY A 1014 -53.91 33.06 3.03
C GLY A 1014 -54.10 31.62 3.54
N ARG A 1015 -53.12 30.71 3.35
CA ARG A 1015 -53.17 29.30 3.84
C ARG A 1015 -52.04 28.99 4.84
N GLN A 1016 -52.14 29.51 6.06
CA GLN A 1016 -51.05 29.47 7.04
C GLN A 1016 -50.72 28.05 7.55
N ASP A 1017 -51.72 27.23 7.88
CA ASP A 1017 -51.48 25.93 8.53
C ASP A 1017 -50.90 24.86 7.59
N SER A 1018 -51.39 24.79 6.34
CA SER A 1018 -50.85 23.87 5.33
C SER A 1018 -49.42 24.23 4.93
N LEU A 1019 -49.13 25.52 4.76
CA LEU A 1019 -47.80 26.03 4.47
C LEU A 1019 -46.82 25.65 5.60
N GLN A 1020 -47.29 25.75 6.84
CA GLN A 1020 -46.49 25.50 8.01
C GLN A 1020 -46.12 24.02 8.20
N LEU A 1021 -47.07 23.11 7.97
CA LEU A 1021 -46.80 21.66 7.93
C LEU A 1021 -45.80 21.30 6.82
N LEU A 1022 -45.90 21.96 5.66
CA LEU A 1022 -44.96 21.72 4.57
C LEU A 1022 -43.55 22.21 4.92
N ILE A 1023 -43.43 23.35 5.62
CA ILE A 1023 -42.13 23.85 6.10
C ILE A 1023 -41.54 22.91 7.16
N THR A 1024 -42.32 22.32 8.07
CA THR A 1024 -41.80 21.36 9.07
C THR A 1024 -41.27 20.07 8.42
N VAL A 1025 -42.00 19.51 7.45
CA VAL A 1025 -41.56 18.34 6.67
C VAL A 1025 -40.26 18.64 5.91
N MET A 1026 -40.20 19.79 5.25
CA MET A 1026 -39.01 20.21 4.49
C MET A 1026 -37.80 20.46 5.41
N LEU A 1027 -38.01 21.04 6.59
CA LEU A 1027 -36.94 21.34 7.55
C LEU A 1027 -36.33 20.06 8.17
N LEU A 1028 -37.14 19.04 8.43
CA LEU A 1028 -36.66 17.71 8.85
C LEU A 1028 -35.95 16.97 7.71
N SER A 1029 -36.45 17.11 6.49
CA SER A 1029 -35.82 16.54 5.29
C SER A 1029 -34.46 17.18 5.00
N ASP A 1030 -34.35 18.51 5.11
CA ASP A 1030 -33.09 19.25 4.98
C ASP A 1030 -32.05 18.80 6.04
N LEU A 1031 -32.47 18.63 7.30
CA LEU A 1031 -31.57 18.13 8.37
C LEU A 1031 -31.08 16.69 8.10
N SER A 1032 -31.97 15.79 7.69
CA SER A 1032 -31.59 14.39 7.44
C SER A 1032 -30.65 14.26 6.25
N VAL A 1033 -30.91 14.97 5.14
CA VAL A 1033 -30.05 14.91 3.95
C VAL A 1033 -28.72 15.64 4.18
N THR A 1034 -28.69 16.74 4.95
CA THR A 1034 -27.42 17.39 5.31
C THR A 1034 -26.53 16.50 6.17
N LEU A 1035 -27.12 15.76 7.13
CA LEU A 1035 -26.39 14.78 7.94
C LEU A 1035 -25.85 13.62 7.08
N LEU A 1036 -26.67 13.07 6.17
CA LEU A 1036 -26.25 12.01 5.25
C LEU A 1036 -25.12 12.47 4.31
N MET A 1037 -25.19 13.71 3.81
CA MET A 1037 -24.13 14.30 2.99
C MET A 1037 -22.83 14.45 3.79
N LEU A 1038 -22.88 14.99 5.02
CA LEU A 1038 -21.70 15.10 5.89
C LEU A 1038 -21.08 13.73 6.21
N LEU A 1039 -21.92 12.73 6.50
CA LEU A 1039 -21.48 11.36 6.74
C LEU A 1039 -20.79 10.78 5.50
N GLN A 1040 -21.38 10.96 4.31
CA GLN A 1040 -20.78 10.51 3.05
C GLN A 1040 -19.40 11.13 2.82
N PHE A 1041 -19.26 12.46 2.96
CA PHE A 1041 -17.98 13.14 2.75
C PHE A 1041 -16.94 12.83 3.84
N TYR A 1042 -17.37 12.55 5.08
CA TYR A 1042 -16.47 12.08 6.15
C TYR A 1042 -15.79 10.76 5.78
N TRP A 1043 -16.56 9.78 5.29
CA TRP A 1043 -16.02 8.48 4.89
C TRP A 1043 -15.14 8.54 3.64
N ILE A 1044 -15.49 9.41 2.68
CA ILE A 1044 -14.66 9.63 1.49
C ILE A 1044 -13.34 10.29 1.88
N SER A 1045 -13.38 11.39 2.65
CA SER A 1045 -12.20 12.16 3.00
C SER A 1045 -12.43 13.14 4.14
N LEU A 1046 -11.65 12.99 5.22
CA LEU A 1046 -11.62 13.94 6.33
C LEU A 1046 -11.38 15.40 5.87
N GLY A 1047 -10.50 15.62 4.90
CA GLY A 1047 -10.24 16.96 4.37
C GLY A 1047 -11.42 17.59 3.61
N ALA A 1048 -12.26 16.77 2.96
CA ALA A 1048 -13.42 17.26 2.22
C ALA A 1048 -14.58 17.56 3.18
N PHE A 1049 -14.75 16.70 4.19
CA PHE A 1049 -15.63 16.95 5.33
C PHE A 1049 -15.29 18.27 6.05
N LEU A 1050 -14.02 18.49 6.38
CA LEU A 1050 -13.56 19.72 7.02
C LEU A 1050 -13.77 20.95 6.12
N ALA A 1051 -13.55 20.84 4.80
CA ALA A 1051 -13.78 21.95 3.87
C ALA A 1051 -15.27 22.37 3.82
N VAL A 1052 -16.19 21.40 3.74
CA VAL A 1052 -17.64 21.68 3.75
C VAL A 1052 -18.10 22.26 5.08
N LEU A 1053 -17.53 21.82 6.20
CA LEU A 1053 -17.89 22.29 7.54
C LEU A 1053 -17.29 23.65 7.90
N LEU A 1054 -16.02 23.91 7.56
CA LEU A 1054 -15.27 25.07 8.07
C LEU A 1054 -15.44 26.36 7.27
N ILE A 1055 -15.93 26.31 6.02
CA ILE A 1055 -16.09 27.52 5.19
C ILE A 1055 -17.18 28.45 5.74
N LEU A 1056 -18.35 27.91 6.12
CA LEU A 1056 -19.40 28.64 6.83
C LEU A 1056 -20.09 27.71 7.86
N PRO A 1057 -19.47 27.46 9.03
CA PRO A 1057 -19.91 26.41 9.95
C PRO A 1057 -21.31 26.66 10.53
N LEU A 1058 -21.63 27.92 10.82
CA LEU A 1058 -22.93 28.29 11.39
C LEU A 1058 -24.06 28.20 10.35
N SER A 1059 -23.77 28.35 9.06
CA SER A 1059 -24.83 28.32 8.03
C SER A 1059 -25.31 26.92 7.69
N LEU A 1060 -24.55 25.86 8.00
CA LEU A 1060 -24.98 24.49 7.74
C LEU A 1060 -25.94 23.95 8.81
N LEU A 1061 -25.65 24.20 10.09
CA LEU A 1061 -26.35 23.57 11.23
C LEU A 1061 -27.41 24.47 11.88
N CYS A 1062 -27.24 25.80 11.85
CA CYS A 1062 -28.20 26.73 12.44
C CYS A 1062 -29.53 26.95 11.69
N PRO A 1063 -29.71 26.59 10.39
CA PRO A 1063 -31.02 26.69 9.73
C PRO A 1063 -32.13 25.88 10.42
N PHE A 1064 -31.82 24.68 10.90
CA PHE A 1064 -32.77 23.81 11.60
C PHE A 1064 -33.31 24.43 12.90
N PRO A 1065 -32.49 24.80 13.90
CA PRO A 1065 -32.98 25.39 15.14
C PRO A 1065 -33.61 26.78 14.92
N ALA A 1066 -33.09 27.59 14.00
CA ALA A 1066 -33.67 28.89 13.67
C ALA A 1066 -35.05 28.75 13.01
N GLY A 1067 -35.21 27.78 12.09
CA GLY A 1067 -36.47 27.50 11.42
C GLY A 1067 -37.50 26.88 12.35
N LEU A 1068 -37.09 25.98 13.22
CA LEU A 1068 -37.96 25.42 14.26
C LEU A 1068 -38.48 26.56 15.15
N ASN A 1069 -37.61 27.41 15.69
CA ASN A 1069 -38.01 28.55 16.52
C ASN A 1069 -38.94 29.53 15.76
N ALA A 1070 -38.68 29.79 14.47
CA ALA A 1070 -39.54 30.64 13.64
C ALA A 1070 -40.96 30.04 13.45
N LEU A 1071 -41.10 28.72 13.37
CA LEU A 1071 -42.39 28.04 13.24
C LEU A 1071 -43.23 28.10 14.53
N PHE A 1072 -42.59 28.13 15.70
CA PHE A 1072 -43.31 28.19 16.99
C PHE A 1072 -43.76 29.60 17.39
N SER A 1073 -43.37 30.67 16.66
CA SER A 1073 -43.77 32.04 16.98
C SER A 1073 -45.02 32.50 16.20
N LYS A 1074 -46.10 32.89 16.89
CA LYS A 1074 -47.30 33.52 16.29
C LYS A 1074 -47.33 35.06 16.42
N GLU A 1075 -46.46 35.69 17.22
CA GLU A 1075 -46.54 37.13 17.51
C GLU A 1075 -45.87 38.02 16.44
N PRO A 1076 -46.46 39.19 16.09
CA PRO A 1076 -45.89 40.15 15.14
C PRO A 1076 -44.52 40.72 15.57
N ARG A 1077 -44.20 40.71 16.88
CA ARG A 1077 -42.87 41.11 17.40
C ARG A 1077 -41.72 40.17 16.98
N ARG A 1078 -41.99 39.00 16.41
CA ARG A 1078 -41.00 37.96 16.09
C ARG A 1078 -40.79 37.68 14.58
N VAL A 1079 -41.40 38.50 13.72
CA VAL A 1079 -41.17 38.51 12.24
C VAL A 1079 -39.67 38.56 11.87
N SER A 1080 -38.87 39.26 12.67
CA SER A 1080 -37.42 39.34 12.52
C SER A 1080 -36.71 37.99 12.60
N LEU A 1081 -37.24 37.03 13.39
CA LEU A 1081 -36.67 35.68 13.52
C LEU A 1081 -36.89 34.83 12.26
N ALA A 1082 -38.08 34.91 11.66
CA ALA A 1082 -38.39 34.22 10.41
C ALA A 1082 -37.51 34.74 9.25
N ARG A 1083 -37.29 36.06 9.21
CA ARG A 1083 -36.35 36.71 8.28
C ARG A 1083 -34.90 36.23 8.50
N ILE A 1084 -34.45 36.10 9.75
CA ILE A 1084 -33.12 35.55 10.09
C ILE A 1084 -32.98 34.10 9.62
N TYR A 1085 -34.01 33.26 9.81
CA TYR A 1085 -34.02 31.89 9.31
C TYR A 1085 -33.91 31.82 7.78
N ALA A 1086 -34.63 32.67 7.04
CA ALA A 1086 -34.51 32.75 5.58
C ALA A 1086 -33.07 33.07 5.13
N LEU A 1087 -32.38 33.97 5.84
CA LEU A 1087 -30.97 34.28 5.58
C LEU A 1087 -30.04 33.10 5.87
N TRP A 1088 -30.25 32.38 6.97
CA TRP A 1088 -29.49 31.15 7.26
C TRP A 1088 -29.68 30.09 6.17
N ASN A 1089 -30.91 29.90 5.70
CA ASN A 1089 -31.16 28.98 4.61
C ASN A 1089 -30.45 29.39 3.30
N ALA A 1090 -30.51 30.68 2.94
CA ALA A 1090 -29.84 31.18 1.73
C ALA A 1090 -28.30 31.08 1.81
N THR A 1091 -27.70 31.36 2.97
CA THR A 1091 -26.24 31.28 3.16
C THR A 1091 -25.70 29.85 3.10
N SER A 1092 -26.52 28.85 3.46
CA SER A 1092 -26.16 27.43 3.43
C SER A 1092 -25.94 26.88 2.01
N LEU A 1093 -26.44 27.56 0.96
CA LEU A 1093 -26.19 27.19 -0.44
C LEU A 1093 -24.70 27.27 -0.81
N SER A 1094 -23.93 28.14 -0.16
CA SER A 1094 -22.48 28.23 -0.37
C SER A 1094 -21.77 26.95 0.06
N ASN A 1095 -22.22 26.29 1.12
CA ASN A 1095 -21.65 25.02 1.59
C ASN A 1095 -21.99 23.86 0.62
N ILE A 1096 -23.16 23.92 -0.03
CA ILE A 1096 -23.50 22.97 -1.10
C ILE A 1096 -22.56 23.16 -2.30
N ALA A 1097 -22.28 24.41 -2.69
CA ALA A 1097 -21.32 24.70 -3.76
C ALA A 1097 -19.91 24.18 -3.42
N VAL A 1098 -19.47 24.32 -2.17
CA VAL A 1098 -18.21 23.74 -1.67
C VAL A 1098 -18.22 22.21 -1.78
N ALA A 1099 -19.32 21.55 -1.41
CA ALA A 1099 -19.45 20.09 -1.53
C ALA A 1099 -19.33 19.63 -3.00
N PHE A 1100 -19.91 20.39 -3.95
CA PHE A 1100 -19.72 20.14 -5.37
C PHE A 1100 -18.27 20.29 -5.81
N LEU A 1101 -17.59 21.37 -5.42
CA LEU A 1101 -16.19 21.59 -5.76
C LEU A 1101 -15.29 20.47 -5.19
N CYS A 1102 -15.51 20.07 -3.93
CA CYS A 1102 -14.77 18.98 -3.30
C CYS A 1102 -14.97 17.65 -4.03
N GLY A 1103 -16.19 17.35 -4.46
CA GLY A 1103 -16.50 16.16 -5.26
C GLY A 1103 -15.82 16.18 -6.64
N ILE A 1104 -15.85 17.32 -7.34
CA ILE A 1104 -15.19 17.49 -8.65
C ILE A 1104 -13.68 17.31 -8.53
N PHE A 1105 -13.03 17.93 -7.53
CA PHE A 1105 -11.59 17.79 -7.33
C PHE A 1105 -11.22 16.32 -7.06
N ARG A 1106 -11.96 15.62 -6.19
CA ARG A 1106 -11.73 14.20 -5.90
C ARG A 1106 -11.87 13.34 -7.15
N TYR A 1107 -12.92 13.54 -7.93
CA TYR A 1107 -13.15 12.82 -9.18
C TYR A 1107 -12.01 13.09 -10.20
N GLY A 1108 -11.59 14.35 -10.33
CA GLY A 1108 -10.51 14.75 -11.23
C GLY A 1108 -9.13 14.20 -10.83
N PHE A 1109 -8.81 14.14 -9.54
CA PHE A 1109 -7.53 13.58 -9.06
C PHE A 1109 -7.45 12.05 -9.18
N SER A 1110 -8.56 11.34 -8.96
CA SER A 1110 -8.61 9.88 -9.20
C SER A 1110 -8.40 9.51 -10.69
N SER A 1111 -8.72 10.43 -11.62
CA SER A 1111 -8.48 10.27 -13.05
C SER A 1111 -7.01 10.43 -13.47
N LEU A 1112 -6.14 10.98 -12.61
CA LEU A 1112 -4.75 11.33 -12.94
C LEU A 1112 -3.71 10.34 -12.42
N GLN A 1113 -4.11 9.28 -11.69
CA GLN A 1113 -3.21 8.22 -11.25
C GLN A 1113 -2.89 7.22 -12.38
N PRO A 1114 -1.62 6.82 -12.57
CA PRO A 1114 -1.24 5.85 -13.59
C PRO A 1114 -1.87 4.48 -13.33
N PRO A 1115 -2.20 3.71 -14.39
CA PRO A 1115 -2.92 2.45 -14.26
C PRO A 1115 -1.96 1.33 -13.85
N ASP A 1116 -1.88 1.01 -12.57
CA ASP A 1116 -1.40 -0.31 -12.16
C ASP A 1116 -2.52 -1.34 -12.36
N LYS A 1117 -2.11 -2.49 -12.91
CA LYS A 1117 -2.94 -3.50 -13.58
C LYS A 1117 -4.18 -3.91 -12.76
N SER A 1118 -5.34 -3.92 -13.43
CA SER A 1118 -6.66 -4.46 -13.03
C SER A 1118 -7.49 -3.72 -11.97
N SER A 1119 -6.91 -2.94 -11.04
CA SER A 1119 -7.67 -2.26 -9.97
C SER A 1119 -8.24 -0.89 -10.34
N ALA A 1120 -7.75 -0.25 -11.40
CA ALA A 1120 -8.18 1.08 -11.83
C ALA A 1120 -9.54 1.08 -12.57
N SER A 1121 -9.96 -0.07 -13.12
CA SER A 1121 -11.23 -0.21 -13.85
C SER A 1121 -12.44 -0.31 -12.91
N THR A 1122 -12.26 -0.93 -11.74
CA THR A 1122 -13.33 -1.23 -10.77
C THR A 1122 -13.60 -0.06 -9.83
N THR A 1123 -12.56 0.69 -9.43
CA THR A 1123 -12.71 1.98 -8.72
C THR A 1123 -13.49 3.01 -9.55
N ARG A 1124 -13.43 2.90 -10.89
CA ARG A 1124 -14.09 3.80 -11.84
C ARG A 1124 -15.61 3.63 -11.94
N ARG A 1125 -16.20 2.51 -11.46
CA ARG A 1125 -17.61 2.14 -11.76
C ARG A 1125 -18.65 2.49 -10.68
N GLU A 1126 -18.24 2.78 -9.44
CA GLU A 1126 -19.18 3.03 -8.32
C GLU A 1126 -19.02 4.39 -7.63
N ASP A 1127 -17.86 5.06 -7.74
CA ASP A 1127 -17.66 6.43 -7.22
C ASP A 1127 -18.45 7.51 -8.02
N ASP A 1128 -19.20 7.13 -9.05
CA ASP A 1128 -19.91 8.04 -9.97
C ASP A 1128 -21.14 8.76 -9.37
N LYS A 1129 -21.55 8.48 -8.12
CA LYS A 1129 -22.82 8.98 -7.53
C LYS A 1129 -22.68 10.04 -6.43
N TRP A 1130 -21.49 10.60 -6.22
CA TRP A 1130 -21.24 11.61 -5.16
C TRP A 1130 -22.09 12.89 -5.28
N TRP A 1131 -22.58 13.23 -6.48
CA TRP A 1131 -23.36 14.45 -6.77
C TRP A 1131 -24.85 14.35 -6.38
N LEU A 1132 -25.37 13.16 -6.08
CA LEU A 1132 -26.80 12.95 -5.83
C LEU A 1132 -27.30 13.66 -4.56
N LEU A 1133 -26.59 13.55 -3.43
CA LEU A 1133 -27.02 14.18 -2.18
C LEU A 1133 -26.92 15.73 -2.22
N PRO A 1134 -25.83 16.34 -2.75
CA PRO A 1134 -25.75 17.79 -2.95
C PRO A 1134 -26.84 18.36 -3.87
N THR A 1135 -27.22 17.65 -4.95
CA THR A 1135 -28.28 18.11 -5.86
C THR A 1135 -29.66 18.09 -5.19
N ILE A 1136 -29.97 17.04 -4.41
CA ILE A 1136 -31.22 16.96 -3.64
C ILE A 1136 -31.31 18.11 -2.62
N LEU A 1137 -30.21 18.41 -1.91
CA LEU A 1137 -30.16 19.54 -0.97
C LEU A 1137 -30.40 20.89 -1.63
N LEU A 1138 -29.82 21.12 -2.80
CA LEU A 1138 -30.02 22.36 -3.57
C LEU A 1138 -31.51 22.59 -3.88
N LEU A 1139 -32.22 21.53 -4.27
CA LEU A 1139 -33.65 21.56 -4.55
C LEU A 1139 -34.48 21.86 -3.30
N PHE A 1140 -34.23 21.15 -2.19
CA PHE A 1140 -34.96 21.38 -0.94
C PHE A 1140 -34.79 22.79 -0.42
N LYS A 1141 -33.56 23.31 -0.40
CA LYS A 1141 -33.30 24.67 0.10
C LYS A 1141 -33.93 25.76 -0.75
N SER A 1142 -33.96 25.57 -2.08
CA SER A 1142 -34.61 26.50 -3.00
C SER A 1142 -36.13 26.56 -2.81
N ILE A 1143 -36.76 25.40 -2.58
CA ILE A 1143 -38.20 25.30 -2.29
C ILE A 1143 -38.53 25.88 -0.91
N GLN A 1144 -37.71 25.55 0.09
CA GLN A 1144 -37.83 26.06 1.47
C GLN A 1144 -37.75 27.59 1.50
N ALA A 1145 -36.82 28.21 0.76
CA ALA A 1145 -36.71 29.67 0.67
C ALA A 1145 -38.01 30.34 0.18
N ARG A 1146 -38.70 29.73 -0.79
CA ARG A 1146 -39.99 30.23 -1.31
C ARG A 1146 -41.11 30.13 -0.28
N PHE A 1147 -41.25 28.98 0.37
CA PHE A 1147 -42.30 28.81 1.41
C PHE A 1147 -42.08 29.71 2.61
N VAL A 1148 -40.82 29.98 2.98
CA VAL A 1148 -40.50 30.91 4.06
C VAL A 1148 -40.86 32.35 3.68
N ASN A 1149 -40.63 32.78 2.44
CA ASN A 1149 -41.07 34.11 1.97
C ASN A 1149 -42.60 34.26 2.05
N TRP A 1150 -43.36 33.24 1.66
CA TRP A 1150 -44.83 33.23 1.82
C TRP A 1150 -45.26 33.25 3.28
N HIS A 1151 -44.55 32.53 4.15
CA HIS A 1151 -44.83 32.55 5.59
C HIS A 1151 -44.62 33.94 6.19
N ILE A 1152 -43.51 34.59 5.85
CA ILE A 1152 -43.19 35.96 6.30
C ILE A 1152 -44.22 36.97 5.76
N ALA A 1153 -44.67 36.82 4.52
CA ALA A 1153 -45.71 37.66 3.95
C ALA A 1153 -47.05 37.55 4.71
N ASN A 1154 -47.46 36.33 5.09
CA ASN A 1154 -48.67 36.11 5.88
C ASN A 1154 -48.57 36.63 7.32
N LEU A 1155 -47.35 36.66 7.91
CA LEU A 1155 -47.15 37.18 9.27
C LEU A 1155 -47.11 38.72 9.32
N GLU A 1156 -46.67 39.38 8.25
CA GLU A 1156 -46.51 40.83 8.23
C GLU A 1156 -47.73 41.58 7.69
N ILE A 1157 -48.58 40.91 6.91
CA ILE A 1157 -49.83 41.47 6.39
C ILE A 1157 -50.97 40.53 6.80
N GLU A 1158 -51.67 40.92 7.86
CA GLU A 1158 -52.84 40.20 8.38
C GLU A 1158 -54.11 40.57 7.60
N ASP A 1159 -54.18 41.80 7.08
CA ASP A 1159 -55.29 42.29 6.27
C ASP A 1159 -55.04 42.10 4.77
N PHE A 1160 -55.68 41.08 4.20
CA PHE A 1160 -55.58 40.74 2.78
C PHE A 1160 -56.30 41.74 1.86
N SER A 1161 -57.23 42.55 2.38
CA SER A 1161 -57.98 43.54 1.59
C SER A 1161 -57.08 44.66 1.04
N LEU A 1162 -55.87 44.83 1.61
CA LEU A 1162 -54.87 45.81 1.14
C LEU A 1162 -54.35 45.55 -0.28
N PHE A 1163 -54.53 44.33 -0.82
CA PHE A 1163 -54.17 43.98 -2.19
C PHE A 1163 -55.37 43.85 -3.13
N CYS A 1164 -56.55 44.36 -2.72
CA CYS A 1164 -57.72 44.38 -3.59
C CYS A 1164 -57.41 45.20 -4.85
N PRO A 1165 -57.67 44.67 -6.06
CA PRO A 1165 -57.43 45.40 -7.31
C PRO A 1165 -58.49 46.48 -7.59
N ASP A 1166 -59.64 46.41 -6.92
CA ASP A 1166 -60.76 47.32 -7.08
C ASP A 1166 -60.67 48.45 -6.03
N PRO A 1167 -60.54 49.73 -6.44
CA PRO A 1167 -60.36 50.85 -5.53
C PRO A 1167 -61.56 51.04 -4.60
N ASP A 1168 -62.79 50.82 -5.09
CA ASP A 1168 -64.00 51.03 -4.27
C ASP A 1168 -64.09 49.97 -3.16
N ALA A 1169 -63.73 48.73 -3.47
CA ALA A 1169 -63.65 47.65 -2.48
C ALA A 1169 -62.52 47.82 -1.47
N PHE A 1170 -61.41 48.48 -1.85
CA PHE A 1170 -60.30 48.79 -0.94
C PHE A 1170 -60.72 49.81 0.14
N TRP A 1171 -61.47 50.84 -0.25
CA TRP A 1171 -61.93 51.91 0.64
C TRP A 1171 -63.19 51.56 1.44
N ALA A 1172 -64.06 50.67 0.92
CA ALA A 1172 -65.26 50.21 1.62
C ALA A 1172 -64.96 49.24 2.78
N HIS A 1173 -63.73 48.73 2.89
CA HIS A 1173 -63.34 47.80 3.94
C HIS A 1173 -63.00 48.54 5.25
N GLU A 1174 -63.93 48.55 6.20
CA GLU A 1174 -63.64 48.91 7.58
C GLU A 1174 -62.93 47.73 8.28
N PRO A 1175 -61.75 47.93 8.88
CA PRO A 1175 -61.08 46.87 9.62
C PRO A 1175 -61.94 46.48 10.84
N SER A 1176 -62.28 45.20 10.96
CA SER A 1176 -63.03 44.64 12.08
C SER A 1176 -62.21 44.43 13.35
#